data_AF-A0A8S3PXC1-F1
#
_entry.id   AF-A0A8S3PXC1-F1
#
_cell.length_a   1.000
_cell.length_b   1.000
_cell.length_c   1.000
_cell.angle_alpha   90.00
_cell.angle_beta   90.00
_cell.angle_gamma   90.00
#
_symmetry.space_group_name_H-M   'P 1'
#
loop_
_entity.id
_entity.type
_entity.pdbx_description
1 polymer ?
#
loop_
_entity_poly.entity_id
_entity_poly.type
_entity_poly.pdbx_seq_one_letter_code
_entity_poly.pdbx_strand_id
1 'polypeptide(L)'
;MGKRNKYRNYALEDIKNAVQMVESKAMSIRSASRQYNVPKTTIIDKLNGRSSLQARSGPSPVLFDSEEEMLVHWVIDMAKIGYGQTRQQLLYTVKTILDHDGRKTPFKDNLPGKDWLYAFMKRHPEISTRTPQKLGKERAVISWQKIKWWFEDFAKYLTENYEEGINILKDASRIYITQMKVVSQDPKSGKILAAKGSKNVYSTCSADKSQITVLAWERFRFNPLEGFTEAVLGRTKTGWMDSELFYTWVRDHFITAIKDRKVKLPVILLVDGHTSHISLETAQLCKSENVILYCLLEHASHILQPCDVTLFGPLKKHWRDSVRDYQFKNPGEFVTKGTFASVFKSAWAKGTTVDVAIKGFRHTGLYPFSVESVDKSKVEPSQVFARAKPDQDLGNDDDMNCKDAQVDSRPVTNSSGTYNLDQEPVQIADEADTEIALMPSEIFDSVSCETSHTIVEELHDQPPCLYPEIIIQVNPCNVNVTPHKDENKQSCEKAPSSSFELLLVTPSEQKTLKKKKTRTVLPKAVSGSEMIKFLENRKQQKEDEQEMKEKRKIDRELKRKLKEEENAKKEERKTRKRKEWKKIRNDALIYPELTKEQLDDINQLVQPIERFFDEVDSKTIDEKAKIPDDVLQQLKDLGLFGQQIPEEYGGLGLNATEFARLAEITALDGSISVTLAAHQSIGLKGILIAGTESQKQKYLPKLATGEHVAAFCLTEPSSGSDAASIQTRATLSEDGKTFHLNGGKIWISNGGIADVFTVFAKTEIEKDGEKVDKVTAFIVEREFGGVTNGKPEDKLGIRGSNTCEVHFDNTPVPIENVIGEVGGGFKVAMNILNSGRFSMGSSGAGVLKKMMGLVAEHATTRAQFGQYLSEFPLIKEKFARLAITTYVMESMAYLTAGTLDAYEQPDLSLEAAIVKIFSSEGCWVCANECLQILGGLGYMKDYPYERLLRDGRILMIFEGTNEILRMFVALQGCQHAGKQLKDLVKKLRNPLANPGLFFGTLKKRMMSDPLKPALKLHLDEEVHPSLKTAAQSLETGTFIFQTAVERVLERYGNKVVHEQLDLKRLANIVIDLYAMTSCIARTSRSLSIGLRNSDHELLITNTFCYEADLRIKHEMQQLLKGKTENTDETIHKIADLVFKNKGYAASHPLDRNW
;
A
#
# COMPACT_ATOMS: atom_id res chain seq x y z
N MET A 1 11.69 29.07 -42.94
CA MET A 1 12.00 27.91 -43.80
C MET A 1 11.79 26.63 -43.01
N GLY A 2 11.08 25.58 -43.41
CA GLY A 2 10.15 25.38 -44.51
C GLY A 2 9.16 24.26 -44.12
N LYS A 3 7.86 24.51 -44.31
CA LYS A 3 6.83 23.46 -44.31
C LYS A 3 7.16 22.50 -45.46
N ARG A 4 7.32 21.19 -45.20
CA ARG A 4 7.27 20.17 -46.25
C ARG A 4 5.84 20.07 -46.76
N ASN A 5 5.52 20.84 -47.79
CA ASN A 5 4.37 20.58 -48.64
C ASN A 5 4.82 19.58 -49.71
N LYS A 6 4.16 18.42 -49.86
CA LYS A 6 4.24 17.56 -51.07
C LYS A 6 3.26 16.38 -51.04
N TYR A 7 1.98 16.67 -51.21
CA TYR A 7 1.14 15.82 -52.08
C TYR A 7 0.87 16.65 -53.33
N ARG A 8 1.49 16.30 -54.45
CA ARG A 8 1.13 16.88 -55.76
C ARG A 8 -0.15 16.18 -56.20
N ASN A 9 -1.24 16.93 -56.38
CA ASN A 9 -2.44 16.42 -57.04
C ASN A 9 -2.15 16.26 -58.53
N TYR A 10 -2.13 15.02 -59.02
CA TYR A 10 -2.19 14.67 -60.44
C TYR A 10 -3.54 14.01 -60.73
N ALA A 11 -4.10 14.19 -61.93
CA ALA A 11 -5.41 13.66 -62.25
C ALA A 11 -5.34 12.14 -62.46
N LEU A 12 -6.46 11.45 -62.22
CA LEU A 12 -6.52 9.99 -62.43
C LEU A 12 -6.25 9.62 -63.89
N GLU A 13 -6.68 10.47 -64.82
CA GLU A 13 -6.47 10.29 -66.27
C GLU A 13 -4.99 10.37 -66.66
N ASP A 14 -4.24 11.25 -65.99
CA ASP A 14 -2.79 11.38 -66.20
C ASP A 14 -2.03 10.13 -65.76
N ILE A 15 -2.50 9.43 -64.72
CA ILE A 15 -1.93 8.16 -64.25
C ILE A 15 -2.20 7.06 -65.27
N LYS A 16 -3.46 6.92 -65.72
CA LYS A 16 -3.85 5.89 -66.71
C LYS A 16 -3.06 6.06 -68.01
N ASN A 17 -3.00 7.28 -68.53
CA ASN A 17 -2.25 7.58 -69.75
C ASN A 17 -0.74 7.37 -69.56
N ALA A 18 -0.17 7.75 -68.41
CA ALA A 18 1.25 7.52 -68.13
C ALA A 18 1.60 6.02 -68.02
N VAL A 19 0.74 5.21 -67.39
CA VAL A 19 0.95 3.76 -67.27
C VAL A 19 0.79 3.09 -68.63
N GLN A 20 -0.28 3.39 -69.37
CA GLN A 20 -0.56 2.80 -70.68
C GLN A 20 0.55 3.10 -71.71
N MET A 21 1.10 4.33 -71.72
CA MET A 21 2.20 4.69 -72.62
C MET A 21 3.53 4.00 -72.28
N VAL A 22 3.73 3.61 -71.03
CA VAL A 22 4.91 2.83 -70.61
C VAL A 22 4.69 1.34 -70.87
N GLU A 23 3.49 0.81 -70.59
CA GLU A 23 3.10 -0.59 -70.86
C GLU A 23 3.17 -0.93 -72.35
N SER A 24 2.70 -0.03 -73.21
CA SER A 24 2.78 -0.14 -74.67
C SER A 24 4.19 0.10 -75.23
N LYS A 25 5.20 0.36 -74.38
CA LYS A 25 6.58 0.71 -74.72
C LYS A 25 6.74 1.96 -75.60
N ALA A 26 5.68 2.75 -75.79
CA ALA A 26 5.73 4.01 -76.55
C ALA A 26 6.59 5.08 -75.85
N MET A 27 6.76 4.99 -74.53
CA MET A 27 7.63 5.89 -73.75
C MET A 27 8.37 5.20 -72.62
N SER A 28 9.54 5.75 -72.26
CA SER A 28 10.23 5.37 -71.03
C SER A 28 9.50 5.91 -69.79
N ILE A 29 9.62 5.21 -68.65
CA ILE A 29 9.09 5.67 -67.34
C ILE A 29 9.53 7.11 -67.02
N ARG A 30 10.75 7.49 -67.42
CA ARG A 30 11.29 8.84 -67.18
C ARG A 30 10.61 9.89 -68.05
N SER A 31 10.26 9.56 -69.29
CA SER A 31 9.55 10.43 -70.21
C SER A 31 8.09 10.59 -69.79
N ALA A 32 7.39 9.48 -69.51
CA ALA A 32 6.01 9.48 -69.05
C ALA A 32 5.82 10.27 -67.74
N SER A 33 6.74 10.11 -66.78
CA SER A 33 6.71 10.86 -65.52
C SER A 33 6.83 12.38 -65.70
N ARG A 34 7.61 12.83 -66.70
CA ARG A 34 7.75 14.26 -67.00
C ARG A 34 6.53 14.80 -67.73
N GLN A 35 6.03 14.06 -68.72
CA GLN A 35 4.92 14.51 -69.57
C GLN A 35 3.61 14.61 -68.79
N TYR A 36 3.28 13.60 -67.99
CA TYR A 36 2.01 13.53 -67.27
C TYR A 36 2.11 14.07 -65.83
N ASN A 37 3.28 14.60 -65.44
CA ASN A 37 3.54 15.11 -64.08
C ASN A 37 3.23 14.12 -62.94
N VAL A 38 3.28 12.81 -63.24
CA VAL A 38 3.13 11.72 -62.27
C VAL A 38 4.52 11.26 -61.80
N PRO A 39 4.79 11.10 -60.49
CA PRO A 39 6.07 10.60 -60.00
C PRO A 39 6.43 9.23 -60.60
N LYS A 40 7.70 9.03 -60.99
CA LYS A 40 8.18 7.75 -61.54
C LYS A 40 7.85 6.56 -60.65
N THR A 41 7.99 6.72 -59.33
CA THR A 41 7.67 5.70 -58.34
C THR A 41 6.21 5.29 -58.40
N THR A 42 5.29 6.25 -58.58
CA THR A 42 3.86 5.96 -58.74
C THR A 42 3.59 5.15 -60.01
N ILE A 43 4.20 5.50 -61.15
CA ILE A 43 4.04 4.76 -62.41
C ILE A 43 4.57 3.32 -62.27
N ILE A 44 5.74 3.15 -61.66
CA ILE A 44 6.35 1.83 -61.39
C ILE A 44 5.47 0.98 -60.48
N ASP A 45 4.92 1.58 -59.42
CA ASP A 45 4.05 0.86 -58.48
C ASP A 45 2.75 0.37 -59.14
N LYS A 46 2.17 1.14 -60.09
CA LYS A 46 1.00 0.69 -60.86
C LYS A 46 1.33 -0.46 -61.81
N LEU A 47 2.44 -0.37 -62.54
CA LEU A 47 2.90 -1.41 -63.48
C LEU A 47 3.21 -2.74 -62.79
N ASN A 48 3.71 -2.69 -61.55
CA ASN A 48 4.04 -3.86 -60.75
C ASN A 48 2.86 -4.42 -59.94
N GLY A 49 1.64 -3.88 -60.11
CA GLY A 49 0.46 -4.32 -59.36
C GLY A 49 0.50 -4.02 -57.86
N ARG A 50 1.36 -3.10 -57.40
CA ARG A 50 1.49 -2.72 -55.97
C ARG A 50 0.41 -1.74 -55.52
N SER A 51 -0.36 -1.17 -56.43
CA SER A 51 -1.53 -0.36 -56.10
C SER A 51 -2.46 -0.22 -57.29
N SER A 52 -3.77 -0.22 -57.06
CA SER A 52 -4.79 -0.06 -58.10
C SER A 52 -4.65 1.23 -58.91
N LEU A 53 -5.01 1.20 -60.21
CA LEU A 53 -4.95 2.37 -61.11
C LEU A 53 -5.70 3.61 -60.58
N GLN A 54 -6.68 3.41 -59.69
CA GLN A 54 -7.56 4.44 -59.15
C GLN A 54 -6.96 5.25 -57.97
N ALA A 55 -5.93 4.74 -57.29
CA ALA A 55 -5.38 5.40 -56.10
C ALA A 55 -4.45 6.58 -56.43
N ARG A 56 -4.81 7.79 -55.97
CA ARG A 56 -4.01 9.04 -56.09
C ARG A 56 -3.03 9.18 -54.92
N SER A 57 -1.74 9.30 -55.22
CA SER A 57 -0.59 9.58 -54.32
C SER A 57 -0.69 9.17 -52.84
N GLY A 58 0.16 8.21 -52.44
CA GLY A 58 0.44 7.87 -51.04
C GLY A 58 1.82 7.21 -50.92
N PRO A 59 2.35 6.97 -49.71
CA PRO A 59 3.50 6.09 -49.54
C PRO A 59 3.21 4.73 -50.17
N SER A 60 4.22 4.13 -50.81
CA SER A 60 4.10 2.85 -51.53
C SER A 60 3.49 1.77 -50.62
N PRO A 61 2.45 1.04 -51.05
CA PRO A 61 1.96 -0.12 -50.32
C PRO A 61 3.09 -1.15 -50.25
N VAL A 62 3.35 -1.64 -49.04
CA VAL A 62 4.41 -2.63 -48.80
C VAL A 62 3.94 -4.06 -49.17
N LEU A 63 2.62 -4.22 -49.36
CA LEU A 63 1.94 -5.44 -49.81
C LEU A 63 1.32 -5.24 -51.20
N PHE A 64 1.13 -6.34 -51.93
CA PHE A 64 0.36 -6.37 -53.18
C PHE A 64 -1.15 -6.31 -52.90
N ASP A 65 -1.94 -5.91 -53.91
CA ASP A 65 -3.41 -5.80 -53.77
C ASP A 65 -4.03 -7.16 -53.37
N SER A 66 -3.55 -8.28 -53.92
CA SER A 66 -4.00 -9.64 -53.57
C SER A 66 -3.66 -10.06 -52.13
N GLU A 67 -2.55 -9.57 -51.58
CA GLU A 67 -2.15 -9.84 -50.19
C GLU A 67 -2.99 -9.03 -49.20
N GLU A 68 -3.30 -7.78 -49.55
CA GLU A 68 -4.23 -6.97 -48.77
C GLU A 68 -5.64 -7.59 -48.78
N GLU A 69 -6.14 -8.05 -49.94
CA GLU A 69 -7.41 -8.77 -50.05
C GLU A 69 -7.45 -10.02 -49.17
N MET A 70 -6.38 -10.83 -49.19
CA MET A 70 -6.27 -12.01 -48.33
C MET A 70 -6.38 -11.65 -46.84
N LEU A 71 -5.69 -10.59 -46.39
CA LEU A 71 -5.76 -10.13 -45.00
C LEU A 71 -7.15 -9.61 -44.65
N VAL A 72 -7.83 -8.93 -45.58
CA VAL A 72 -9.20 -8.45 -45.39
C VAL A 72 -10.17 -9.61 -45.23
N HIS A 73 -10.10 -10.60 -46.13
CA HIS A 73 -10.91 -11.81 -46.04
C HIS A 73 -10.70 -12.56 -44.74
N TRP A 74 -9.44 -12.75 -44.32
CA TRP A 74 -9.13 -13.36 -43.03
C TRP A 74 -9.77 -12.62 -41.85
N VAL A 75 -9.65 -11.28 -41.79
CA VAL A 75 -10.27 -10.48 -40.71
C VAL A 75 -11.79 -10.63 -40.71
N ILE A 76 -12.42 -10.65 -41.89
CA ILE A 76 -13.87 -10.77 -42.03
C ILE A 76 -14.35 -12.18 -41.66
N ASP A 77 -13.72 -13.21 -42.19
CA ASP A 77 -14.14 -14.60 -42.00
C ASP A 77 -13.92 -15.05 -40.55
N MET A 78 -12.84 -14.59 -39.91
CA MET A 78 -12.64 -14.80 -38.49
C MET A 78 -13.70 -14.09 -37.63
N ALA A 79 -14.09 -12.87 -38.02
CA ALA A 79 -15.15 -12.15 -37.32
C ALA A 79 -16.53 -12.81 -37.49
N LYS A 80 -16.81 -13.45 -38.64
CA LYS A 80 -18.07 -14.19 -38.88
C LYS A 80 -18.24 -15.39 -37.94
N ILE A 81 -17.14 -15.99 -37.49
CA ILE A 81 -17.15 -17.09 -36.53
C ILE A 81 -16.92 -16.63 -35.08
N GLY A 82 -17.06 -15.32 -34.79
CA GLY A 82 -17.06 -14.73 -33.44
C GLY A 82 -15.76 -14.06 -32.99
N TYR A 83 -14.68 -14.10 -33.78
CA TYR A 83 -13.34 -13.71 -33.31
C TYR A 83 -12.73 -12.57 -34.14
N GLY A 84 -12.67 -11.37 -33.56
CA GLY A 84 -12.03 -10.22 -34.20
C GLY A 84 -10.52 -10.18 -33.97
N GLN A 85 -9.78 -9.63 -34.94
CA GLN A 85 -8.31 -9.56 -34.88
C GLN A 85 -7.85 -8.25 -34.23
N THR A 86 -6.90 -8.29 -33.29
CA THR A 86 -6.32 -7.06 -32.73
C THR A 86 -5.47 -6.33 -33.77
N ARG A 87 -5.28 -5.03 -33.56
CA ARG A 87 -4.37 -4.21 -34.38
C ARG A 87 -2.95 -4.79 -34.40
N GLN A 88 -2.50 -5.35 -33.29
CA GLN A 88 -1.16 -5.88 -33.15
C GLN A 88 -0.98 -7.21 -33.90
N GLN A 89 -2.02 -8.06 -33.91
CA GLN A 89 -2.03 -9.30 -34.70
C GLN A 89 -1.92 -9.00 -36.19
N LEU A 90 -2.73 -8.08 -36.73
CA LEU A 90 -2.64 -7.70 -38.14
C LEU A 90 -1.23 -7.20 -38.51
N LEU A 91 -0.64 -6.33 -37.68
CA LEU A 91 0.72 -5.82 -37.90
C LEU A 91 1.78 -6.94 -37.92
N TYR A 92 1.63 -7.93 -37.03
CA TYR A 92 2.56 -9.05 -36.96
C TYR A 92 2.40 -10.01 -38.14
N THR A 93 1.17 -10.29 -38.59
CA THR A 93 0.92 -11.09 -39.80
C THR A 93 1.54 -10.43 -41.05
N VAL A 94 1.43 -9.11 -41.16
CA VAL A 94 2.07 -8.36 -42.26
C VAL A 94 3.60 -8.50 -42.19
N LYS A 95 4.19 -8.41 -41.00
CA LYS A 95 5.63 -8.66 -40.81
C LYS A 95 6.02 -10.07 -41.29
N THR A 96 5.24 -11.09 -40.94
CA THR A 96 5.51 -12.48 -41.36
C THR A 96 5.51 -12.64 -42.88
N ILE A 97 4.53 -12.05 -43.58
CA ILE A 97 4.47 -12.06 -45.06
C ILE A 97 5.73 -11.41 -45.64
N LEU A 98 6.15 -10.27 -45.08
CA LEU A 98 7.31 -9.52 -45.57
C LEU A 98 8.64 -10.23 -45.31
N ASP A 99 8.77 -10.91 -44.17
CA ASP A 99 9.96 -11.67 -43.79
C ASP A 99 10.11 -12.95 -44.61
N HIS A 100 9.01 -13.68 -44.84
CA HIS A 100 9.00 -14.89 -45.66
C HIS A 100 9.55 -14.62 -47.07
N ASP A 101 9.17 -13.48 -47.64
CA ASP A 101 9.57 -13.09 -49.00
C ASP A 101 10.88 -12.29 -49.07
N GLY A 102 11.55 -12.06 -47.93
CA GLY A 102 12.83 -11.34 -47.86
C GLY A 102 12.76 -9.89 -48.36
N ARG A 103 11.59 -9.24 -48.29
CA ARG A 103 11.37 -7.92 -48.90
C ARG A 103 12.05 -6.82 -48.07
N LYS A 104 12.76 -5.90 -48.73
CA LYS A 104 13.33 -4.71 -48.07
C LYS A 104 12.26 -3.65 -47.83
N THR A 105 11.96 -3.38 -46.56
CA THR A 105 10.93 -2.40 -46.16
C THR A 105 11.55 -1.22 -45.42
N PRO A 106 10.87 -0.06 -45.36
CA PRO A 106 11.32 1.09 -44.56
C PRO A 106 10.99 0.92 -43.06
N PHE A 107 10.41 -0.21 -42.66
CA PHE A 107 10.02 -0.48 -41.29
C PHE A 107 11.18 -1.01 -40.46
N LYS A 108 11.23 -0.63 -39.18
CA LYS A 108 12.18 -1.23 -38.24
C LYS A 108 11.80 -2.69 -38.03
N ASP A 109 12.73 -3.60 -38.29
CA ASP A 109 12.53 -5.06 -38.18
C ASP A 109 11.35 -5.58 -39.02
N ASN A 110 11.07 -4.97 -40.19
CA ASN A 110 9.93 -5.28 -41.08
C ASN A 110 8.53 -5.16 -40.44
N LEU A 111 8.41 -4.63 -39.21
CA LEU A 111 7.12 -4.49 -38.51
C LEU A 111 6.44 -3.15 -38.85
N PRO A 112 5.25 -3.14 -39.49
CA PRO A 112 4.59 -1.89 -39.87
C PRO A 112 4.14 -1.08 -38.64
N GLY A 113 4.17 0.25 -38.77
CA GLY A 113 3.78 1.20 -37.72
C GLY A 113 2.31 1.61 -37.75
N LYS A 114 1.91 2.48 -36.79
CA LYS A 114 0.54 3.01 -36.68
C LYS A 114 0.07 3.74 -37.94
N ASP A 115 0.97 4.45 -38.62
CA ASP A 115 0.65 5.21 -39.84
C ASP A 115 0.32 4.28 -41.03
N TRP A 116 0.99 3.13 -41.12
CA TRP A 116 0.67 2.10 -42.12
C TRP A 116 -0.71 1.51 -41.86
N LEU A 117 -1.00 1.15 -40.60
CA LEU A 117 -2.31 0.62 -40.20
C LEU A 117 -3.45 1.59 -40.51
N TYR A 118 -3.26 2.89 -40.24
CA TYR A 118 -4.25 3.92 -40.58
C TYR A 118 -4.49 4.00 -42.09
N ALA A 119 -3.43 3.94 -42.89
CA ALA A 119 -3.54 3.95 -44.35
C ALA A 119 -4.22 2.67 -44.90
N PHE A 120 -3.91 1.49 -44.33
CA PHE A 120 -4.55 0.21 -44.65
C PHE A 120 -6.06 0.26 -44.36
N MET A 121 -6.46 0.69 -43.17
CA MET A 121 -7.87 0.86 -42.81
C MET A 121 -8.61 1.89 -43.68
N LYS A 122 -7.91 2.89 -44.22
CA LYS A 122 -8.50 3.87 -45.14
C LYS A 122 -8.74 3.29 -46.54
N ARG A 123 -7.93 2.30 -46.98
CA ARG A 123 -8.10 1.60 -48.26
C ARG A 123 -9.23 0.57 -48.21
N HIS A 124 -9.46 -0.03 -47.05
CA HIS A 124 -10.43 -1.10 -46.82
C HIS A 124 -11.54 -0.67 -45.84
N PRO A 125 -12.49 0.21 -46.28
CA PRO A 125 -13.56 0.74 -45.43
C PRO A 125 -14.56 -0.30 -44.93
N GLU A 126 -14.55 -1.52 -45.48
CA GLU A 126 -15.29 -2.68 -45.05
C GLU A 126 -14.85 -3.22 -43.68
N ILE A 127 -13.65 -2.85 -43.19
CA ILE A 127 -13.15 -3.20 -41.85
C ILE A 127 -13.19 -1.97 -40.93
N SER A 128 -13.58 -2.16 -39.67
CA SER A 128 -13.66 -1.11 -38.66
C SER A 128 -13.07 -1.55 -37.32
N THR A 129 -12.58 -0.60 -36.51
CA THR A 129 -12.18 -0.90 -35.13
C THR A 129 -13.41 -1.01 -34.23
N ARG A 130 -13.52 -2.07 -33.43
CA ARG A 130 -14.59 -2.31 -32.46
C ARG A 130 -14.04 -2.43 -31.04
N THR A 131 -14.84 -2.00 -30.07
CA THR A 131 -14.56 -2.24 -28.65
C THR A 131 -15.10 -3.63 -28.31
N PRO A 132 -14.27 -4.56 -27.84
CA PRO A 132 -14.75 -5.88 -27.45
C PRO A 132 -15.58 -5.83 -26.16
N GLN A 133 -16.55 -6.72 -26.04
CA GLN A 133 -17.31 -6.91 -24.79
C GLN A 133 -16.44 -7.61 -23.72
N LYS A 134 -16.65 -7.27 -22.43
CA LYS A 134 -15.86 -7.79 -21.30
C LYS A 134 -16.37 -9.17 -20.84
N LEU A 135 -15.46 -10.15 -20.78
CA LEU A 135 -15.71 -11.56 -20.46
C LEU A 135 -16.62 -11.81 -19.22
N GLY A 136 -16.34 -11.13 -18.11
CA GLY A 136 -17.04 -11.36 -16.84
C GLY A 136 -18.48 -10.86 -16.82
N LYS A 137 -18.82 -9.84 -17.63
CA LYS A 137 -20.20 -9.34 -17.78
C LYS A 137 -21.02 -10.28 -18.66
N GLU A 138 -20.42 -10.85 -19.72
CA GLU A 138 -21.12 -11.76 -20.62
C GLU A 138 -21.33 -13.17 -20.06
N ARG A 139 -20.39 -13.72 -19.25
CA ARG A 139 -20.60 -15.01 -18.55
C ARG A 139 -21.87 -15.00 -17.68
N ALA A 140 -22.14 -13.87 -17.03
CA ALA A 140 -23.34 -13.69 -16.19
C ALA A 140 -24.63 -13.45 -16.99
N VAL A 141 -24.55 -13.27 -18.32
CA VAL A 141 -25.66 -12.90 -19.21
C VAL A 141 -25.81 -13.92 -20.36
N ILE A 142 -25.20 -15.11 -20.25
CA ILE A 142 -25.47 -16.21 -21.18
C ILE A 142 -26.91 -16.65 -20.93
N SER A 143 -27.75 -16.47 -21.95
CA SER A 143 -29.15 -16.90 -21.91
C SER A 143 -29.33 -18.21 -22.66
N TRP A 144 -30.41 -18.92 -22.33
CA TRP A 144 -30.76 -20.15 -23.03
C TRP A 144 -30.98 -19.92 -24.54
N GLN A 145 -31.45 -18.72 -24.88
CA GLN A 145 -31.64 -18.30 -26.26
C GLN A 145 -30.32 -18.17 -27.03
N LYS A 146 -29.26 -17.64 -26.41
CA LYS A 146 -27.93 -17.57 -27.03
C LYS A 146 -27.35 -18.94 -27.33
N ILE A 147 -27.56 -19.91 -26.44
CA ILE A 147 -27.13 -21.31 -26.65
C ILE A 147 -27.88 -21.93 -27.83
N LYS A 148 -29.21 -21.76 -27.90
CA LYS A 148 -30.02 -22.22 -29.04
C LYS A 148 -29.54 -21.64 -30.37
N TRP A 149 -29.36 -20.32 -30.42
CA TRP A 149 -28.88 -19.66 -31.63
C TRP A 149 -27.53 -20.18 -32.09
N TRP A 150 -26.60 -20.48 -31.17
CA TRP A 150 -25.32 -21.07 -31.56
C TRP A 150 -25.48 -22.46 -32.20
N PHE A 151 -26.35 -23.33 -31.64
CA PHE A 151 -26.64 -24.63 -32.24
C PHE A 151 -27.28 -24.51 -33.63
N GLU A 152 -28.21 -23.55 -33.79
CA GLU A 152 -28.86 -23.25 -35.06
C GLU A 152 -27.87 -22.70 -36.10
N ASP A 153 -27.04 -21.72 -35.72
CA ASP A 153 -26.03 -21.10 -36.57
C ASP A 153 -24.94 -22.10 -36.97
N PHE A 154 -24.54 -22.99 -36.06
CA PHE A 154 -23.57 -24.02 -36.38
C PHE A 154 -24.13 -25.05 -37.37
N ALA A 155 -25.36 -25.52 -37.15
CA ALA A 155 -26.03 -26.42 -38.09
C ALA A 155 -26.21 -25.75 -39.46
N LYS A 156 -26.62 -24.47 -39.47
CA LYS A 156 -26.79 -23.66 -40.69
C LYS A 156 -25.48 -23.50 -41.45
N TYR A 157 -24.40 -23.14 -40.76
CA TYR A 157 -23.06 -23.02 -41.34
C TYR A 157 -22.64 -24.32 -42.04
N LEU A 158 -22.86 -25.47 -41.41
CA LEU A 158 -22.54 -26.77 -42.02
C LEU A 158 -23.39 -27.04 -43.27
N THR A 159 -24.69 -26.73 -43.25
CA THR A 159 -25.57 -26.95 -44.41
C THR A 159 -25.30 -26.02 -45.58
N GLU A 160 -24.87 -24.78 -45.33
CA GLU A 160 -24.61 -23.79 -46.38
C GLU A 160 -23.24 -23.98 -47.04
N ASN A 161 -22.26 -24.54 -46.34
CA ASN A 161 -20.87 -24.60 -46.78
C ASN A 161 -20.37 -26.01 -47.16
N TYR A 162 -21.13 -27.08 -46.87
CA TYR A 162 -20.68 -28.47 -47.10
C TYR A 162 -21.81 -29.38 -47.59
N GLU A 163 -21.56 -30.13 -48.68
CA GLU A 163 -22.56 -31.03 -49.31
C GLU A 163 -23.06 -32.16 -48.37
N GLU A 164 -22.21 -32.67 -47.47
CA GLU A 164 -22.62 -33.68 -46.46
C GLU A 164 -23.26 -33.08 -45.18
N GLY A 165 -23.34 -31.75 -45.08
CA GLY A 165 -24.03 -30.96 -44.04
C GLY A 165 -24.26 -31.63 -42.67
N ILE A 166 -25.53 -31.63 -42.22
CA ILE A 166 -25.96 -32.20 -40.92
C ILE A 166 -25.60 -33.69 -40.76
N ASN A 167 -25.37 -34.45 -41.84
CA ASN A 167 -25.01 -35.86 -41.71
C ASN A 167 -23.63 -36.06 -41.07
N ILE A 168 -22.75 -35.05 -41.09
CA ILE A 168 -21.48 -35.05 -40.36
C ILE A 168 -21.74 -35.15 -38.83
N LEU A 169 -22.78 -34.48 -38.33
CA LEU A 169 -23.13 -34.45 -36.89
C LEU A 169 -23.73 -35.76 -36.37
N LYS A 170 -24.10 -36.68 -37.27
CA LYS A 170 -24.64 -38.01 -36.92
C LYS A 170 -23.56 -39.07 -36.70
N ASP A 171 -22.31 -38.76 -37.05
CA ASP A 171 -21.17 -39.67 -36.93
C ASP A 171 -20.20 -39.18 -35.85
N ALA A 172 -20.22 -39.85 -34.69
CA ALA A 172 -19.32 -39.55 -33.57
C ALA A 172 -17.84 -39.54 -33.96
N SER A 173 -17.44 -40.35 -34.96
CA SER A 173 -16.04 -40.43 -35.38
C SER A 173 -15.56 -39.16 -36.08
N ARG A 174 -16.46 -38.24 -36.44
CA ARG A 174 -16.15 -37.01 -37.19
C ARG A 174 -16.21 -35.75 -36.34
N ILE A 175 -16.46 -35.85 -35.03
CA ILE A 175 -16.61 -34.70 -34.12
C ILE A 175 -15.49 -34.70 -33.08
N TYR A 176 -14.60 -33.72 -33.18
CA TYR A 176 -13.46 -33.55 -32.29
C TYR A 176 -13.50 -32.21 -31.58
N ILE A 177 -12.88 -32.14 -30.41
CA ILE A 177 -12.76 -30.91 -29.64
C ILE A 177 -11.35 -30.77 -29.07
N THR A 178 -10.84 -29.55 -29.03
CA THR A 178 -9.60 -29.22 -28.33
C THR A 178 -9.91 -28.31 -27.14
N GLN A 179 -9.06 -28.37 -26.11
CA GLN A 179 -9.11 -27.42 -25.03
C GLN A 179 -7.71 -27.01 -24.60
N MET A 180 -7.55 -25.71 -24.39
CA MET A 180 -6.38 -25.11 -23.77
C MET A 180 -6.79 -24.40 -22.48
N LYS A 181 -6.56 -25.02 -21.32
CA LYS A 181 -6.38 -24.23 -20.09
C LYS A 181 -4.90 -23.86 -19.96
N VAL A 182 -4.56 -22.77 -19.27
CA VAL A 182 -3.19 -22.39 -18.85
C VAL A 182 -3.21 -21.69 -17.47
N VAL A 183 -2.17 -21.85 -16.63
CA VAL A 183 -1.92 -20.94 -15.48
C VAL A 183 -1.09 -19.76 -15.95
N SER A 184 -1.63 -18.53 -15.94
CA SER A 184 -0.99 -17.30 -15.42
C SER A 184 -1.86 -16.05 -15.69
N GLN A 185 -1.34 -14.91 -15.23
CA GLN A 185 -1.90 -13.56 -15.06
C GLN A 185 -2.23 -12.80 -16.37
N ASP A 186 -3.20 -11.89 -16.23
CA ASP A 186 -3.97 -11.19 -17.27
C ASP A 186 -3.39 -9.83 -17.73
N PRO A 187 -3.25 -9.57 -19.04
CA PRO A 187 -3.07 -8.24 -19.62
C PRO A 187 -4.37 -7.66 -20.23
N LYS A 188 -4.58 -6.35 -20.00
CA LYS A 188 -5.76 -5.54 -20.40
C LYS A 188 -6.19 -5.71 -21.87
N SER A 189 -7.50 -5.87 -22.11
CA SER A 189 -8.12 -5.94 -23.44
C SER A 189 -8.05 -4.64 -24.25
N GLY A 190 -7.48 -4.72 -25.47
CA GLY A 190 -7.45 -3.64 -26.46
C GLY A 190 -8.61 -3.70 -27.47
N LYS A 191 -8.69 -2.73 -28.39
CA LYS A 191 -9.69 -2.71 -29.48
C LYS A 191 -9.33 -3.70 -30.61
N ILE A 192 -10.34 -4.28 -31.28
CA ILE A 192 -10.22 -5.31 -32.35
C ILE A 192 -10.71 -4.79 -33.71
N LEU A 193 -10.42 -5.51 -34.79
CA LEU A 193 -10.80 -5.25 -36.18
C LEU A 193 -11.86 -6.28 -36.62
N ALA A 194 -12.91 -5.80 -37.29
CA ALA A 194 -13.99 -6.64 -37.82
C ALA A 194 -14.75 -5.94 -38.95
N ALA A 195 -15.59 -6.69 -39.66
CA ALA A 195 -16.45 -6.15 -40.71
C ALA A 195 -17.33 -4.99 -40.17
N LYS A 196 -17.47 -3.93 -40.96
CA LYS A 196 -18.25 -2.75 -40.61
C LYS A 196 -19.73 -3.13 -40.45
N GLY A 197 -20.29 -2.84 -39.27
CA GLY A 197 -21.68 -3.21 -38.92
C GLY A 197 -21.81 -4.48 -38.09
N SER A 198 -20.72 -5.21 -37.84
CA SER A 198 -20.73 -6.39 -36.95
C SER A 198 -21.16 -6.00 -35.54
N LYS A 199 -22.28 -6.57 -35.06
CA LYS A 199 -22.86 -6.29 -33.73
C LYS A 199 -22.16 -7.06 -32.60
N ASN A 200 -21.66 -8.26 -32.88
CA ASN A 200 -21.08 -9.18 -31.90
C ASN A 200 -19.65 -9.55 -32.30
N VAL A 201 -18.65 -8.85 -31.74
CA VAL A 201 -17.23 -9.16 -31.99
C VAL A 201 -16.48 -9.09 -30.67
N TYR A 202 -15.79 -10.18 -30.34
CA TYR A 202 -15.21 -10.39 -29.02
C TYR A 202 -13.69 -10.34 -29.10
N SER A 203 -13.05 -9.92 -28.01
CA SER A 203 -11.59 -9.98 -27.86
C SER A 203 -11.28 -11.06 -26.86
N THR A 204 -10.41 -12.00 -27.24
CA THR A 204 -9.89 -12.98 -26.32
C THR A 204 -8.77 -12.36 -25.49
N CYS A 205 -9.12 -11.89 -24.30
CA CYS A 205 -8.18 -11.70 -23.20
C CYS A 205 -8.58 -12.64 -22.06
N SER A 206 -7.62 -13.40 -21.54
CA SER A 206 -7.87 -14.44 -20.54
C SER A 206 -8.23 -13.83 -19.19
N ALA A 207 -9.52 -13.64 -18.94
CA ALA A 207 -10.06 -13.41 -17.61
C ALA A 207 -10.65 -14.72 -17.09
N ASP A 208 -9.89 -15.46 -16.27
CA ASP A 208 -10.37 -16.02 -14.99
C ASP A 208 -9.37 -16.99 -14.34
N LYS A 209 -9.15 -16.73 -13.04
CA LYS A 209 -8.13 -17.31 -12.15
C LYS A 209 -8.58 -18.62 -11.47
N SER A 210 -8.56 -19.80 -12.11
CA SER A 210 -8.71 -21.06 -11.34
C SER A 210 -8.28 -22.39 -12.00
N GLN A 211 -7.32 -22.44 -12.93
CA GLN A 211 -6.99 -23.70 -13.62
C GLN A 211 -5.50 -23.86 -13.98
N ILE A 212 -5.00 -25.10 -13.92
CA ILE A 212 -3.60 -25.54 -14.07
C ILE A 212 -3.24 -25.86 -15.52
N THR A 213 -2.07 -25.44 -16.03
CA THR A 213 -1.34 -26.07 -17.17
C THR A 213 0.15 -25.85 -17.08
N VAL A 214 0.89 -26.88 -17.51
CA VAL A 214 2.33 -26.89 -17.71
C VAL A 214 2.61 -26.76 -19.21
N LEU A 215 3.28 -25.68 -19.60
CA LEU A 215 3.87 -25.50 -20.92
C LEU A 215 5.29 -24.96 -20.75
N ALA A 216 6.17 -25.42 -21.63
CA ALA A 216 7.56 -25.69 -21.34
C ALA A 216 8.51 -24.64 -21.96
N TRP A 217 9.41 -24.08 -21.13
CA TRP A 217 10.45 -23.10 -21.51
C TRP A 217 11.61 -23.76 -22.27
N GLU A 218 12.33 -23.01 -23.09
CA GLU A 218 13.37 -23.46 -24.04
C GLU A 218 14.60 -24.17 -23.43
N ARG A 219 14.73 -24.27 -22.09
CA ARG A 219 15.91 -24.84 -21.42
C ARG A 219 15.53 -25.74 -20.24
N PHE A 220 15.52 -27.06 -20.46
CA PHE A 220 15.47 -28.06 -19.39
C PHE A 220 16.85 -28.65 -19.15
N ARG A 221 17.25 -28.78 -17.88
CA ARG A 221 18.44 -29.54 -17.46
C ARG A 221 18.13 -31.02 -17.18
N PHE A 222 16.91 -31.48 -17.48
CA PHE A 222 16.37 -32.81 -17.17
C PHE A 222 15.37 -33.23 -18.27
N ASN A 223 14.91 -34.48 -18.27
CA ASN A 223 13.86 -34.96 -19.19
C ASN A 223 12.46 -34.62 -18.64
N PRO A 224 11.72 -33.67 -19.24
CA PRO A 224 10.42 -33.24 -18.71
C PRO A 224 9.28 -34.25 -18.86
N LEU A 225 9.48 -35.35 -19.60
CA LEU A 225 8.50 -36.44 -19.76
C LEU A 225 8.92 -37.72 -19.02
N GLU A 226 9.92 -37.63 -18.15
CA GLU A 226 10.39 -38.77 -17.37
C GLU A 226 9.25 -39.39 -16.54
N GLY A 227 9.01 -40.68 -16.75
CA GLY A 227 7.89 -41.41 -16.13
C GLY A 227 6.53 -41.30 -16.85
N PHE A 228 6.40 -40.48 -17.91
CA PHE A 228 5.19 -40.41 -18.75
C PHE A 228 5.54 -40.33 -20.24
N THR A 229 6.25 -41.36 -20.72
CA THR A 229 6.82 -41.43 -22.08
C THR A 229 5.80 -41.52 -23.22
N GLU A 230 4.53 -41.82 -22.91
CA GLU A 230 3.42 -41.85 -23.87
C GLU A 230 2.89 -40.44 -24.20
N ALA A 231 3.24 -39.42 -23.40
CA ALA A 231 2.84 -38.04 -23.65
C ALA A 231 3.77 -37.37 -24.67
N VAL A 232 3.24 -36.38 -25.40
CA VAL A 232 4.00 -35.57 -26.35
C VAL A 232 4.25 -34.19 -25.76
N LEU A 233 5.46 -33.65 -25.95
CA LEU A 233 5.85 -32.34 -25.45
C LEU A 233 6.00 -31.33 -26.60
N GLY A 234 5.15 -30.31 -26.59
CA GLY A 234 5.34 -29.08 -27.37
C GLY A 234 6.14 -28.03 -26.60
N ARG A 235 6.98 -27.25 -27.30
CA ARG A 235 7.82 -26.20 -26.69
C ARG A 235 7.65 -24.89 -27.43
N THR A 236 7.52 -23.80 -26.69
CA THR A 236 7.57 -22.44 -27.22
C THR A 236 8.51 -21.61 -26.36
N LYS A 237 9.05 -20.52 -26.91
CA LYS A 237 9.98 -19.65 -26.16
C LYS A 237 9.33 -19.02 -24.94
N THR A 238 8.02 -18.81 -25.00
CA THR A 238 7.24 -18.14 -23.95
C THR A 238 6.65 -19.11 -22.93
N GLY A 239 6.63 -20.42 -23.22
CA GLY A 239 5.90 -21.40 -22.43
C GLY A 239 4.38 -21.26 -22.55
N TRP A 240 3.88 -20.56 -23.57
CA TRP A 240 2.45 -20.48 -23.92
C TRP A 240 2.23 -21.15 -25.26
N MET A 241 1.06 -21.73 -25.52
CA MET A 241 0.74 -22.13 -26.88
C MET A 241 0.72 -20.89 -27.75
N ASP A 242 1.45 -20.95 -28.84
CA ASP A 242 1.35 -20.00 -29.93
C ASP A 242 0.72 -20.68 -31.15
N SER A 243 0.46 -19.87 -32.17
CA SER A 243 -0.13 -20.35 -33.42
C SER A 243 0.75 -21.37 -34.14
N GLU A 244 2.08 -21.26 -34.02
CA GLU A 244 3.02 -22.17 -34.66
C GLU A 244 2.96 -23.57 -34.04
N LEU A 245 2.92 -23.65 -32.70
CA LEU A 245 2.81 -24.92 -32.00
C LEU A 245 1.45 -25.58 -32.23
N PHE A 246 0.36 -24.81 -32.24
CA PHE A 246 -0.98 -25.34 -32.55
C PHE A 246 -1.07 -25.82 -34.00
N TYR A 247 -0.57 -25.04 -34.96
CA TYR A 247 -0.47 -25.44 -36.37
C TYR A 247 0.28 -26.76 -36.51
N THR A 248 1.44 -26.88 -35.85
CA THR A 248 2.26 -28.09 -35.86
C THR A 248 1.51 -29.28 -35.27
N TRP A 249 0.78 -29.09 -34.17
CA TRP A 249 -0.06 -30.14 -33.60
C TRP A 249 -1.19 -30.58 -34.53
N VAL A 250 -1.87 -29.63 -35.19
CA VAL A 250 -2.92 -29.94 -36.17
C VAL A 250 -2.33 -30.74 -37.33
N ARG A 251 -1.21 -30.29 -37.91
CA ARG A 251 -0.53 -30.91 -39.04
C ARG A 251 0.00 -32.31 -38.71
N ASP A 252 0.77 -32.43 -37.63
CA ASP A 252 1.61 -33.61 -37.38
C ASP A 252 0.93 -34.67 -36.52
N HIS A 253 -0.03 -34.26 -35.67
CA HIS A 253 -0.69 -35.17 -34.74
C HIS A 253 -2.17 -35.37 -35.05
N PHE A 254 -2.95 -34.29 -35.18
CA PHE A 254 -4.39 -34.42 -35.40
C PHE A 254 -4.69 -35.01 -36.78
N ILE A 255 -4.25 -34.36 -37.86
CA ILE A 255 -4.49 -34.82 -39.24
C ILE A 255 -3.93 -36.22 -39.47
N THR A 256 -2.72 -36.49 -38.98
CA THR A 256 -2.11 -37.83 -39.03
C THR A 256 -2.99 -38.87 -38.34
N ALA A 257 -3.48 -38.60 -37.12
CA ALA A 257 -4.35 -39.53 -36.40
C ALA A 257 -5.70 -39.77 -37.10
N ILE A 258 -6.28 -38.76 -37.74
CA ILE A 258 -7.51 -38.89 -38.55
C ILE A 258 -7.25 -39.81 -39.76
N LYS A 259 -6.14 -39.59 -40.46
CA LYS A 259 -5.74 -40.39 -41.64
C LYS A 259 -5.43 -41.83 -41.26
N ASP A 260 -4.68 -42.06 -40.19
CA ASP A 260 -4.32 -43.40 -39.69
C ASP A 260 -5.56 -44.22 -39.30
N ARG A 261 -6.56 -43.56 -38.71
CA ARG A 261 -7.84 -44.18 -38.33
C ARG A 261 -8.83 -44.32 -39.50
N LYS A 262 -8.47 -43.84 -40.70
CA LYS A 262 -9.29 -43.88 -41.92
C LYS A 262 -10.69 -43.25 -41.71
N VAL A 263 -10.76 -42.15 -40.95
CA VAL A 263 -12.02 -41.45 -40.68
C VAL A 263 -12.51 -40.75 -41.95
N LYS A 264 -13.83 -40.74 -42.17
CA LYS A 264 -14.46 -40.10 -43.33
C LYS A 264 -14.35 -38.56 -43.23
N LEU A 265 -13.80 -37.91 -44.26
CA LEU A 265 -13.70 -36.45 -44.37
C LEU A 265 -14.96 -35.85 -45.03
N PRO A 266 -15.34 -34.59 -44.74
CA PRO A 266 -14.71 -33.67 -43.77
C PRO A 266 -14.92 -34.05 -42.29
N VAL A 267 -14.04 -33.62 -41.39
CA VAL A 267 -14.18 -33.78 -39.92
C VAL A 267 -14.30 -32.42 -39.24
N ILE A 268 -15.03 -32.37 -38.12
CA ILE A 268 -15.21 -31.15 -37.31
C ILE A 268 -14.16 -31.11 -36.20
N LEU A 269 -13.46 -29.97 -36.09
CA LEU A 269 -12.59 -29.65 -34.97
C LEU A 269 -13.12 -28.41 -34.24
N LEU A 270 -13.78 -28.64 -33.10
CA LEU A 270 -14.28 -27.59 -32.22
C LEU A 270 -13.16 -27.02 -31.36
N VAL A 271 -13.04 -25.70 -31.32
CA VAL A 271 -12.03 -24.99 -30.51
C VAL A 271 -12.68 -23.95 -29.58
N ASP A 272 -11.99 -23.63 -28.48
CA ASP A 272 -12.39 -22.58 -27.52
C ASP A 272 -12.10 -21.14 -28.01
N GLY A 273 -11.48 -21.03 -29.19
CA GLY A 273 -11.22 -19.78 -29.91
C GLY A 273 -10.14 -18.88 -29.32
N HIS A 274 -9.19 -19.43 -28.56
CA HIS A 274 -7.95 -18.72 -28.24
C HIS A 274 -7.21 -18.24 -29.50
N THR A 275 -6.50 -17.11 -29.41
CA THR A 275 -5.78 -16.49 -30.54
C THR A 275 -4.78 -17.43 -31.23
N SER A 276 -4.24 -18.41 -30.49
CA SER A 276 -3.37 -19.46 -31.02
C SER A 276 -4.06 -20.37 -32.03
N HIS A 277 -5.38 -20.60 -31.91
CA HIS A 277 -6.11 -21.56 -32.74
C HIS A 277 -6.57 -21.01 -34.09
N ILE A 278 -6.50 -19.69 -34.27
CA ILE A 278 -7.18 -18.96 -35.33
C ILE A 278 -6.23 -18.17 -36.25
N SER A 279 -4.98 -18.63 -36.36
CA SER A 279 -4.03 -18.03 -37.29
C SER A 279 -4.42 -18.30 -38.74
N LEU A 280 -3.95 -17.43 -39.64
CA LEU A 280 -4.21 -17.56 -41.07
C LEU A 280 -3.72 -18.91 -41.61
N GLU A 281 -2.53 -19.32 -41.21
CA GLU A 281 -1.86 -20.56 -41.63
C GLU A 281 -2.65 -21.79 -41.17
N THR A 282 -3.15 -21.77 -39.92
CA THR A 282 -3.96 -22.86 -39.35
C THR A 282 -5.29 -22.98 -40.08
N ALA A 283 -5.96 -21.86 -40.34
CA ALA A 283 -7.21 -21.84 -41.08
C ALA A 283 -7.04 -22.36 -42.52
N GLN A 284 -5.96 -21.95 -43.20
CA GLN A 284 -5.62 -22.43 -44.55
C GLN A 284 -5.32 -23.93 -44.56
N LEU A 285 -4.53 -24.43 -43.61
CA LEU A 285 -4.23 -25.86 -43.47
C LEU A 285 -5.49 -26.70 -43.22
N CYS A 286 -6.35 -26.26 -42.29
CA CYS A 286 -7.59 -26.97 -42.01
C CYS A 286 -8.48 -27.03 -43.26
N LYS A 287 -8.58 -25.91 -44.01
CA LYS A 287 -9.33 -25.86 -45.26
C LYS A 287 -8.77 -26.80 -46.32
N SER A 288 -7.45 -26.85 -46.53
CA SER A 288 -6.84 -27.74 -47.53
C SER A 288 -6.98 -29.23 -47.19
N GLU A 289 -7.10 -29.56 -45.90
CA GLU A 289 -7.18 -30.94 -45.40
C GLU A 289 -8.62 -31.38 -45.08
N ASN A 290 -9.63 -30.60 -45.50
CA ASN A 290 -11.06 -30.84 -45.22
C ASN A 290 -11.38 -31.01 -43.71
N VAL A 291 -10.71 -30.22 -42.87
CA VAL A 291 -11.02 -30.07 -41.45
C VAL A 291 -11.85 -28.80 -41.26
N ILE A 292 -13.06 -28.97 -40.73
CA ILE A 292 -13.98 -27.87 -40.40
C ILE A 292 -13.57 -27.33 -39.03
N LEU A 293 -12.81 -26.23 -39.03
CA LEU A 293 -12.43 -25.52 -37.82
C LEU A 293 -13.57 -24.58 -37.39
N TYR A 294 -14.19 -24.85 -36.24
CA TYR A 294 -15.32 -24.06 -35.75
C TYR A 294 -15.21 -23.76 -34.26
N CYS A 295 -15.64 -22.58 -33.82
CA CYS A 295 -15.49 -22.16 -32.44
C CYS A 295 -16.74 -22.44 -31.60
N LEU A 296 -16.55 -22.88 -30.36
CA LEU A 296 -17.63 -22.96 -29.38
C LEU A 296 -18.17 -21.56 -29.06
N LEU A 297 -19.42 -21.51 -28.58
CA LEU A 297 -20.01 -20.27 -28.07
C LEU A 297 -19.09 -19.68 -27.00
N GLU A 298 -18.72 -18.42 -27.17
CA GLU A 298 -17.82 -17.77 -26.24
C GLU A 298 -18.40 -17.73 -24.83
N HIS A 299 -17.50 -17.76 -23.85
CA HIS A 299 -17.85 -17.65 -22.43
C HIS A 299 -18.73 -18.80 -21.89
N ALA A 300 -19.22 -19.69 -22.76
CA ALA A 300 -20.02 -20.87 -22.46
C ALA A 300 -19.17 -22.14 -22.27
N SER A 301 -17.84 -22.03 -22.08
CA SER A 301 -16.97 -23.21 -21.94
C SER A 301 -17.42 -24.13 -20.80
N HIS A 302 -17.86 -23.55 -19.68
CA HIS A 302 -18.43 -24.25 -18.53
C HIS A 302 -19.76 -25.00 -18.81
N ILE A 303 -20.37 -24.76 -19.97
CA ILE A 303 -21.65 -25.33 -20.41
C ILE A 303 -21.47 -26.24 -21.63
N LEU A 304 -20.72 -25.82 -22.64
CA LEU A 304 -20.64 -26.46 -23.97
C LEU A 304 -19.32 -27.19 -24.24
N GLN A 305 -18.29 -27.04 -23.41
CA GLN A 305 -17.00 -27.69 -23.64
C GLN A 305 -16.90 -29.01 -22.83
N PRO A 306 -16.86 -30.20 -23.48
CA PRO A 306 -16.90 -31.50 -22.81
C PRO A 306 -15.83 -31.67 -21.74
N CYS A 307 -14.60 -31.21 -22.03
CA CYS A 307 -13.48 -31.31 -21.10
C CYS A 307 -13.71 -30.45 -19.83
N ASP A 308 -14.34 -29.28 -19.94
CA ASP A 308 -14.73 -28.44 -18.79
C ASP A 308 -15.87 -29.02 -17.98
N VAL A 309 -16.85 -29.64 -18.65
CA VAL A 309 -18.04 -30.19 -18.00
C VAL A 309 -17.71 -31.46 -17.21
N THR A 310 -16.86 -32.35 -17.74
CA THR A 310 -16.64 -33.67 -17.11
C THR A 310 -15.19 -34.07 -16.86
N LEU A 311 -14.19 -33.57 -17.61
CA LEU A 311 -12.82 -34.08 -17.53
C LEU A 311 -11.98 -33.38 -16.44
N PHE A 312 -12.01 -32.05 -16.37
CA PHE A 312 -11.12 -31.31 -15.46
C PHE A 312 -11.50 -31.41 -13.98
N GLY A 313 -12.78 -31.59 -13.65
CA GLY A 313 -13.22 -31.78 -12.26
C GLY A 313 -12.59 -33.03 -11.61
N PRO A 314 -12.81 -34.23 -12.18
CA PRO A 314 -12.16 -35.47 -11.75
C PRO A 314 -10.63 -35.39 -11.82
N LEU A 315 -10.06 -34.82 -12.89
CA LEU A 315 -8.60 -34.70 -13.02
C LEU A 315 -7.99 -33.86 -11.89
N LYS A 316 -8.62 -32.75 -11.47
CA LYS A 316 -8.18 -31.96 -10.30
C LYS A 316 -8.26 -32.72 -8.98
N LYS A 317 -9.27 -33.57 -8.82
CA LYS A 317 -9.39 -34.43 -7.64
C LYS A 317 -8.25 -35.44 -7.62
N HIS A 318 -8.07 -36.19 -8.70
CA HIS A 318 -7.02 -37.20 -8.81
C HIS A 318 -5.61 -36.62 -8.78
N TRP A 319 -5.40 -35.40 -9.28
CA TRP A 319 -4.12 -34.69 -9.12
C TRP A 319 -3.79 -34.43 -7.65
N ARG A 320 -4.76 -33.95 -6.85
CA ARG A 320 -4.55 -33.76 -5.40
C ARG A 320 -4.25 -35.07 -4.69
N ASP A 321 -4.93 -36.16 -5.09
CA ASP A 321 -4.66 -37.49 -4.55
C ASP A 321 -3.24 -37.97 -4.92
N SER A 322 -2.83 -37.82 -6.18
CA SER A 322 -1.48 -38.20 -6.64
C SER A 322 -0.36 -37.38 -5.99
N VAL A 323 -0.56 -36.08 -5.75
CA VAL A 323 0.40 -35.24 -5.02
C VAL A 323 0.50 -35.70 -3.56
N ARG A 324 -0.63 -35.99 -2.91
CA ARG A 324 -0.65 -36.50 -1.54
C ARG A 324 0.04 -37.86 -1.43
N ASP A 325 -0.24 -38.77 -2.35
CA ASP A 325 0.41 -40.09 -2.43
C ASP A 325 1.92 -39.96 -2.64
N TYR A 326 2.36 -39.00 -3.47
CA TYR A 326 3.78 -38.71 -3.68
C TYR A 326 4.44 -38.17 -2.40
N GLN A 327 3.81 -37.21 -1.72
CA GLN A 327 4.30 -36.62 -0.47
C GLN A 327 4.32 -37.62 0.69
N PHE A 328 3.37 -38.56 0.72
CA PHE A 328 3.36 -39.66 1.70
C PHE A 328 4.52 -40.63 1.47
N LYS A 329 4.80 -40.98 0.21
CA LYS A 329 5.93 -41.87 -0.14
C LYS A 329 7.29 -41.20 -0.06
N ASN A 330 7.35 -39.87 -0.14
CA ASN A 330 8.58 -39.08 -0.09
C ASN A 330 8.42 -37.90 0.89
N PRO A 331 8.50 -38.15 2.22
CA PRO A 331 8.28 -37.12 3.24
C PRO A 331 9.28 -35.96 3.10
N GLY A 332 8.77 -34.73 3.09
CA GLY A 332 9.60 -33.52 2.95
C GLY A 332 9.93 -33.13 1.50
N GLU A 333 9.58 -33.97 0.52
CA GLU A 333 9.75 -33.64 -0.90
C GLU A 333 8.48 -33.01 -1.49
N PHE A 334 8.68 -32.00 -2.34
CA PHE A 334 7.62 -31.40 -3.14
C PHE A 334 7.69 -31.92 -4.58
N VAL A 335 6.54 -31.98 -5.26
CA VAL A 335 6.53 -32.28 -6.70
C VAL A 335 7.28 -31.17 -7.43
N THR A 336 8.37 -31.54 -8.10
CA THR A 336 9.23 -30.61 -8.84
C THR A 336 8.89 -30.66 -10.33
N LYS A 337 9.50 -29.78 -11.13
CA LYS A 337 9.33 -29.83 -12.60
C LYS A 337 9.86 -31.14 -13.21
N GLY A 338 10.84 -31.79 -12.57
CA GLY A 338 11.37 -33.09 -13.01
C GLY A 338 10.48 -34.27 -12.63
N THR A 339 9.79 -34.19 -11.48
CA THR A 339 8.91 -35.27 -11.00
C THR A 339 7.43 -35.05 -11.37
N PHE A 340 7.08 -33.92 -12.00
CA PHE A 340 5.71 -33.61 -12.40
C PHE A 340 5.10 -34.68 -13.31
N ALA A 341 5.78 -35.05 -14.39
CA ALA A 341 5.22 -35.97 -15.40
C ALA A 341 4.92 -37.36 -14.82
N SER A 342 5.83 -37.90 -14.01
CA SER A 342 5.65 -39.19 -13.35
C SER A 342 4.50 -39.20 -12.34
N VAL A 343 4.35 -38.13 -11.55
CA VAL A 343 3.23 -37.98 -10.60
C VAL A 343 1.90 -37.74 -11.34
N PHE A 344 1.92 -36.97 -12.42
CA PHE A 344 0.74 -36.61 -13.20
C PHE A 344 0.16 -37.79 -13.99
N LYS A 345 0.99 -38.75 -14.44
CA LYS A 345 0.53 -39.95 -15.16
C LYS A 345 -0.59 -40.70 -14.42
N SER A 346 -0.47 -40.83 -13.10
CA SER A 346 -1.48 -41.50 -12.26
C SER A 346 -2.81 -40.73 -12.22
N ALA A 347 -2.74 -39.40 -12.09
CA ALA A 347 -3.91 -38.54 -12.11
C ALA A 347 -4.60 -38.55 -13.49
N TRP A 348 -3.82 -38.53 -14.57
CA TRP A 348 -4.31 -38.61 -15.95
C TRP A 348 -5.06 -39.91 -16.19
N ALA A 349 -4.44 -41.06 -15.91
CA ALA A 349 -5.05 -42.38 -16.12
C ALA A 349 -6.38 -42.55 -15.38
N LYS A 350 -6.53 -41.97 -14.17
CA LYS A 350 -7.77 -42.01 -13.39
C LYS A 350 -8.81 -40.98 -13.85
N GLY A 351 -8.36 -39.79 -14.27
CA GLY A 351 -9.23 -38.65 -14.58
C GLY A 351 -9.72 -38.58 -16.03
N THR A 352 -9.09 -39.29 -16.97
CA THR A 352 -9.39 -39.20 -18.41
C THR A 352 -9.84 -40.54 -19.00
N THR A 353 -10.84 -41.19 -18.39
CA THR A 353 -11.41 -42.44 -18.92
C THR A 353 -12.37 -42.20 -20.10
N VAL A 354 -12.58 -43.22 -20.92
CA VAL A 354 -13.50 -43.16 -22.07
C VAL A 354 -14.92 -42.76 -21.64
N ASP A 355 -15.39 -43.28 -20.51
CA ASP A 355 -16.73 -42.96 -19.98
C ASP A 355 -16.88 -41.49 -19.58
N VAL A 356 -15.83 -40.89 -19.00
CA VAL A 356 -15.82 -39.46 -18.62
C VAL A 356 -15.90 -38.59 -19.88
N ALA A 357 -15.19 -38.98 -20.95
CA ALA A 357 -15.25 -38.29 -22.23
C ALA A 357 -16.63 -38.41 -22.88
N ILE A 358 -17.21 -39.61 -22.95
CA ILE A 358 -18.57 -39.84 -23.50
C ILE A 358 -19.61 -39.02 -22.74
N LYS A 359 -19.55 -39.02 -21.40
CA LYS A 359 -20.43 -38.19 -20.58
C LYS A 359 -20.29 -36.71 -20.92
N GLY A 360 -19.06 -36.23 -21.14
CA GLY A 360 -18.79 -34.84 -21.54
C GLY A 360 -19.56 -34.44 -22.79
N PHE A 361 -19.41 -35.20 -23.87
CA PHE A 361 -20.09 -34.92 -25.15
C PHE A 361 -21.62 -34.99 -25.06
N ARG A 362 -22.15 -35.87 -24.21
CA ARG A 362 -23.60 -35.96 -23.96
C ARG A 362 -24.13 -34.75 -23.20
N HIS A 363 -23.47 -34.34 -22.12
CA HIS A 363 -23.94 -33.22 -21.28
C HIS A 363 -23.84 -31.85 -21.97
N THR A 364 -22.98 -31.72 -22.98
CA THR A 364 -22.86 -30.50 -23.77
C THR A 364 -23.78 -30.49 -24.99
N GLY A 365 -24.51 -31.57 -25.26
CA GLY A 365 -25.36 -31.70 -26.44
C GLY A 365 -24.60 -31.74 -27.77
N LEU A 366 -23.27 -31.91 -27.75
CA LEU A 366 -22.47 -32.00 -28.96
C LEU A 366 -22.57 -33.39 -29.60
N TYR A 367 -22.80 -34.45 -28.80
CA TYR A 367 -23.12 -35.78 -29.34
C TYR A 367 -23.96 -36.65 -28.37
N PRO A 368 -25.15 -37.14 -28.77
CA PRO A 368 -25.87 -36.78 -30.00
C PRO A 368 -26.12 -35.27 -30.09
N PHE A 369 -26.06 -34.71 -31.31
CA PHE A 369 -26.20 -33.27 -31.50
C PHE A 369 -27.63 -32.81 -31.17
N SER A 370 -27.81 -32.20 -30.01
CA SER A 370 -29.11 -31.80 -29.47
C SER A 370 -28.92 -30.74 -28.38
N VAL A 371 -29.50 -29.55 -28.60
CA VAL A 371 -29.45 -28.46 -27.62
C VAL A 371 -30.19 -28.83 -26.33
N GLU A 372 -31.19 -29.72 -26.40
CA GLU A 372 -32.00 -30.19 -25.28
C GLU A 372 -31.16 -30.94 -24.22
N SER A 373 -30.02 -31.50 -24.63
CA SER A 373 -29.11 -32.21 -23.72
C SER A 373 -28.23 -31.28 -22.88
N VAL A 374 -28.24 -29.97 -23.17
CA VAL A 374 -27.49 -28.97 -22.42
C VAL A 374 -28.20 -28.66 -21.10
N ASP A 375 -27.44 -28.70 -20.00
CA ASP A 375 -27.94 -28.41 -18.66
C ASP A 375 -28.38 -26.93 -18.51
N LYS A 376 -29.70 -26.72 -18.51
CA LYS A 376 -30.33 -25.40 -18.41
C LYS A 376 -30.06 -24.68 -17.10
N SER A 377 -29.82 -25.40 -15.99
CA SER A 377 -29.62 -24.74 -14.68
C SER A 377 -28.29 -23.98 -14.61
N LYS A 378 -27.35 -24.26 -15.53
CA LYS A 378 -26.06 -23.56 -15.62
C LYS A 378 -26.16 -22.19 -16.32
N VAL A 379 -27.35 -21.82 -16.78
CA VAL A 379 -27.62 -20.60 -17.54
C VAL A 379 -28.21 -19.50 -16.63
N GLU A 380 -28.56 -19.82 -15.38
CA GLU A 380 -29.05 -18.84 -14.41
C GLU A 380 -27.91 -18.05 -13.75
N PRO A 381 -27.99 -16.71 -13.66
CA PRO A 381 -26.97 -15.92 -13.01
C PRO A 381 -26.91 -16.25 -11.51
N SER A 382 -25.69 -16.32 -10.95
CA SER A 382 -25.53 -16.40 -9.50
C SER A 382 -26.19 -15.18 -8.84
N GLN A 383 -26.79 -15.38 -7.66
CA GLN A 383 -27.51 -14.33 -6.91
C GLN A 383 -26.68 -13.05 -6.66
N VAL A 384 -25.37 -13.11 -6.85
CA VAL A 384 -24.43 -11.98 -6.75
C VAL A 384 -24.65 -10.92 -7.85
N PHE A 385 -25.21 -11.28 -9.01
CA PHE A 385 -25.38 -10.36 -10.15
C PHE A 385 -26.82 -9.89 -10.42
N ALA A 386 -27.82 -10.43 -9.71
CA ALA A 386 -29.23 -10.03 -9.85
C ALA A 386 -29.54 -8.60 -9.32
N ARG A 387 -28.54 -7.88 -8.76
CA ARG A 387 -28.67 -6.49 -8.27
C ARG A 387 -28.28 -5.41 -9.28
N ALA A 388 -27.90 -5.76 -10.51
CA ALA A 388 -27.72 -4.76 -11.56
C ALA A 388 -29.09 -4.45 -12.21
N LYS A 389 -29.60 -3.23 -12.01
CA LYS A 389 -30.77 -2.71 -12.75
C LYS A 389 -30.51 -2.82 -14.27
N PRO A 390 -31.54 -3.05 -15.10
CA PRO A 390 -31.37 -2.99 -16.56
C PRO A 390 -30.95 -1.57 -16.94
N ASP A 391 -29.84 -1.43 -17.68
CA ASP A 391 -29.47 -0.17 -18.32
C ASP A 391 -30.59 0.24 -19.29
N GLN A 392 -31.26 1.34 -18.94
CA GLN A 392 -32.05 2.15 -19.88
C GLN A 392 -31.06 2.88 -20.79
N ASP A 393 -30.60 2.21 -21.84
CA ASP A 393 -30.00 2.88 -23.01
C ASP A 393 -30.03 1.95 -24.23
N LEU A 394 -31.23 1.66 -24.70
CA LEU A 394 -31.50 1.33 -26.10
C LEU A 394 -32.41 2.44 -26.62
N GLY A 395 -31.77 3.50 -27.11
CA GLY A 395 -32.47 4.59 -27.77
C GLY A 395 -33.15 4.09 -29.05
N ASN A 396 -34.43 4.46 -29.16
CA ASN A 396 -35.24 4.75 -30.34
C ASN A 396 -34.80 4.14 -31.67
N ASP A 397 -35.57 3.15 -32.12
CA ASP A 397 -35.93 3.00 -33.53
C ASP A 397 -37.47 2.91 -33.60
N ASP A 398 -38.13 4.08 -33.57
CA ASP A 398 -39.51 4.24 -34.02
C ASP A 398 -39.48 4.37 -35.54
N ASP A 399 -39.95 3.35 -36.27
CA ASP A 399 -40.87 3.48 -37.41
C ASP A 399 -41.09 2.12 -38.10
N MET A 400 -42.23 1.47 -37.82
CA MET A 400 -43.23 1.10 -38.84
C MET A 400 -44.38 0.30 -38.22
N ASN A 401 -45.52 0.98 -38.15
CA ASN A 401 -46.89 0.50 -38.14
C ASN A 401 -47.12 -0.94 -38.69
N CYS A 402 -47.75 -1.80 -37.89
CA CYS A 402 -48.94 -2.52 -38.35
C CYS A 402 -49.84 -2.92 -37.18
N LYS A 403 -51.12 -2.69 -37.41
CA LYS A 403 -52.27 -2.79 -36.52
C LYS A 403 -52.75 -4.24 -36.36
N ASP A 404 -53.62 -4.39 -35.36
CA ASP A 404 -54.66 -5.41 -35.20
C ASP A 404 -54.25 -6.82 -34.74
N ALA A 405 -54.46 -7.07 -33.44
CA ALA A 405 -55.42 -8.09 -32.99
C ALA A 405 -55.68 -7.92 -31.47
N GLN A 406 -56.89 -7.46 -31.13
CA GLN A 406 -57.52 -7.73 -29.84
C GLN A 406 -57.76 -9.24 -29.71
N VAL A 407 -57.76 -9.79 -28.49
CA VAL A 407 -58.91 -10.52 -27.91
C VAL A 407 -58.52 -11.22 -26.60
N ASP A 408 -59.32 -10.87 -25.60
CA ASP A 408 -59.80 -11.62 -24.44
C ASP A 408 -59.01 -11.96 -23.18
N SER A 409 -59.87 -12.15 -22.19
CA SER A 409 -59.73 -11.92 -20.79
C SER A 409 -60.01 -13.21 -20.01
N ARG A 410 -59.31 -13.33 -18.87
CA ARG A 410 -59.76 -13.97 -17.63
C ARG A 410 -59.77 -15.52 -17.53
N PRO A 411 -59.82 -16.05 -16.27
CA PRO A 411 -58.83 -16.97 -15.72
C PRO A 411 -59.38 -18.38 -15.42
N VAL A 412 -58.49 -19.35 -15.17
CA VAL A 412 -58.87 -20.61 -14.50
C VAL A 412 -57.80 -21.09 -13.51
N THR A 413 -58.35 -21.52 -12.39
CA THR A 413 -57.86 -21.98 -11.09
C THR A 413 -57.35 -23.42 -11.04
N ASN A 414 -56.56 -23.68 -9.98
CA ASN A 414 -56.49 -24.87 -9.11
C ASN A 414 -56.09 -26.25 -9.67
N SER A 415 -55.12 -26.88 -8.98
CA SER A 415 -55.36 -28.01 -8.04
C SER A 415 -54.02 -28.64 -7.61
N SER A 416 -53.67 -28.61 -6.31
CA SER A 416 -53.84 -29.66 -5.27
C SER A 416 -52.62 -30.61 -5.17
N GLY A 417 -52.08 -31.01 -4.01
CA GLY A 417 -52.55 -30.95 -2.62
C GLY A 417 -51.36 -30.98 -1.63
N THR A 418 -51.41 -30.32 -0.48
CA THR A 418 -51.97 -30.73 0.83
C THR A 418 -51.21 -31.86 1.55
N TYR A 419 -50.58 -31.52 2.69
CA TYR A 419 -50.93 -32.08 4.01
C TYR A 419 -50.78 -31.00 5.11
N ASN A 420 -51.89 -30.79 5.83
CA ASN A 420 -52.16 -30.01 7.06
C ASN A 420 -51.62 -30.75 8.30
N LEU A 421 -51.66 -30.30 9.57
CA LEU A 421 -51.84 -29.08 10.39
C LEU A 421 -51.62 -29.58 11.84
N ASP A 422 -51.31 -28.69 12.78
CA ASP A 422 -51.96 -28.58 14.11
C ASP A 422 -51.24 -27.45 14.92
N GLN A 423 -51.87 -26.27 15.07
CA GLN A 423 -52.55 -25.72 16.28
C GLN A 423 -51.57 -25.28 17.41
N GLU A 424 -51.63 -24.13 18.08
CA GLU A 424 -52.49 -22.92 18.15
C GLU A 424 -51.72 -21.81 18.96
N PRO A 425 -52.24 -20.57 19.13
CA PRO A 425 -51.48 -19.32 19.37
C PRO A 425 -51.50 -18.78 20.82
N VAL A 426 -50.62 -17.81 21.15
CA VAL A 426 -50.81 -16.92 22.33
C VAL A 426 -50.47 -15.45 21.99
N GLN A 427 -51.28 -14.58 22.59
CA GLN A 427 -51.57 -13.17 22.30
C GLN A 427 -50.51 -12.14 22.74
N ILE A 428 -50.70 -10.96 22.15
CA ILE A 428 -50.12 -9.62 22.39
C ILE A 428 -50.46 -9.10 23.81
N ALA A 429 -49.58 -8.29 24.38
CA ALA A 429 -49.95 -7.27 25.36
C ALA A 429 -49.09 -6.00 25.16
N ASP A 430 -49.80 -4.87 25.22
CA ASP A 430 -49.45 -3.49 24.94
C ASP A 430 -48.98 -2.70 26.19
N GLU A 431 -48.48 -1.48 25.92
CA GLU A 431 -48.52 -0.25 26.74
C GLU A 431 -47.57 -0.09 27.97
N ALA A 432 -46.76 0.99 27.96
CA ALA A 432 -47.10 2.24 28.67
C ALA A 432 -46.01 3.33 28.57
N ASP A 433 -46.49 4.58 28.42
CA ASP A 433 -45.82 5.87 28.30
C ASP A 433 -44.99 6.32 29.51
N THR A 434 -44.03 7.25 29.33
CA THR A 434 -44.10 8.61 29.93
C THR A 434 -43.04 9.58 29.42
N GLU A 435 -43.48 10.84 29.25
CA GLU A 435 -42.79 12.05 28.78
C GLU A 435 -41.69 12.59 29.72
N ILE A 436 -40.70 13.29 29.17
CA ILE A 436 -39.97 14.37 29.87
C ILE A 436 -39.84 15.60 28.97
N ALA A 437 -40.20 16.74 29.57
CA ALA A 437 -40.41 18.06 29.00
C ALA A 437 -39.13 18.79 28.53
N LEU A 438 -39.32 19.63 27.51
CA LEU A 438 -38.39 20.60 26.96
C LEU A 438 -38.44 21.93 27.76
N MET A 439 -37.26 22.53 28.01
CA MET A 439 -37.13 23.98 28.17
C MET A 439 -36.02 24.52 27.26
N PRO A 440 -36.13 25.78 26.77
CA PRO A 440 -35.43 26.24 25.59
C PRO A 440 -34.08 26.91 25.91
N SER A 441 -33.14 26.74 24.98
CA SER A 441 -31.86 27.42 24.90
C SER A 441 -32.00 28.81 24.27
N GLU A 442 -31.56 29.85 24.97
CA GLU A 442 -31.10 31.10 24.35
C GLU A 442 -29.83 31.57 25.08
N ILE A 443 -29.02 32.35 24.34
CA ILE A 443 -27.69 32.91 24.64
C ILE A 443 -26.53 32.06 24.06
N PHE A 444 -26.32 32.23 22.75
CA PHE A 444 -24.99 32.21 22.16
C PHE A 444 -24.92 33.36 21.15
N ASP A 445 -24.16 34.39 21.49
CA ASP A 445 -23.59 35.31 20.52
C ASP A 445 -22.12 35.56 20.88
N SER A 446 -21.28 35.45 19.86
CA SER A 446 -19.89 35.91 19.77
C SER A 446 -18.84 35.30 20.71
N VAL A 447 -17.93 34.47 20.17
CA VAL A 447 -16.48 34.73 20.18
C VAL A 447 -15.86 34.02 18.97
N SER A 448 -15.23 34.81 18.11
CA SER A 448 -14.43 34.42 16.94
C SER A 448 -13.15 33.67 17.34
N CYS A 449 -12.87 32.56 16.65
CA CYS A 449 -11.63 31.80 16.79
C CYS A 449 -10.48 32.49 16.02
N GLU A 450 -9.80 33.43 16.66
CA GLU A 450 -8.45 33.87 16.28
C GLU A 450 -7.51 33.61 17.47
N THR A 451 -6.63 32.62 17.35
CA THR A 451 -5.25 32.55 17.93
C THR A 451 -4.77 31.09 17.98
N SER A 452 -4.22 30.59 16.86
CA SER A 452 -3.54 29.30 16.80
C SER A 452 -2.10 29.47 16.30
N HIS A 453 -1.36 30.41 16.89
CA HIS A 453 0.02 30.75 16.46
C HIS A 453 1.12 30.52 17.50
N THR A 454 0.83 30.15 18.74
CA THR A 454 1.84 30.23 19.82
C THR A 454 2.58 28.92 20.15
N ILE A 455 2.19 27.77 19.59
CA ILE A 455 2.75 26.46 20.02
C ILE A 455 4.10 26.12 19.36
N VAL A 456 4.51 26.81 18.28
CA VAL A 456 5.68 26.42 17.47
C VAL A 456 7.01 27.07 17.92
N GLU A 457 6.98 28.14 18.73
CA GLU A 457 8.18 28.95 18.99
C GLU A 457 9.04 28.53 20.19
N GLU A 458 8.60 27.62 21.07
CA GLU A 458 9.33 27.36 22.33
C GLU A 458 10.15 26.05 22.40
N LEU A 459 10.27 25.31 21.30
CA LEU A 459 11.17 24.16 21.19
C LEU A 459 12.60 24.54 20.74
N HIS A 460 13.01 25.80 20.95
CA HIS A 460 14.06 26.44 20.14
C HIS A 460 15.50 26.34 20.65
N ASP A 461 15.77 25.79 21.84
CA ASP A 461 17.14 25.59 22.33
C ASP A 461 17.35 24.16 22.85
N GLN A 462 17.82 23.29 21.95
CA GLN A 462 18.36 21.97 22.27
C GLN A 462 19.69 21.82 21.50
N PRO A 463 20.80 21.44 22.16
CA PRO A 463 22.03 21.10 21.45
C PRO A 463 21.85 19.81 20.63
N PRO A 464 22.56 19.64 19.49
CA PRO A 464 22.31 18.52 18.58
C PRO A 464 22.82 17.19 19.16
N CYS A 465 21.90 16.28 19.45
CA CYS A 465 22.16 14.92 19.93
C CYS A 465 22.63 13.98 18.80
N LEU A 466 23.40 12.97 19.18
CA LEU A 466 23.85 11.83 18.37
C LEU A 466 23.09 10.58 18.87
N TYR A 467 22.76 9.64 17.98
CA TYR A 467 22.26 8.25 18.21
C TYR A 467 20.73 8.02 18.23
N PRO A 468 20.29 6.74 18.13
CA PRO A 468 19.64 6.11 16.97
C PRO A 468 18.28 6.72 16.63
N GLU A 469 18.21 7.44 15.52
CA GLU A 469 16.98 8.05 15.02
C GLU A 469 16.48 7.24 13.81
N ILE A 470 15.17 6.96 13.71
CA ILE A 470 14.55 6.53 12.44
C ILE A 470 14.64 7.72 11.45
N ILE A 471 15.76 7.80 10.71
CA ILE A 471 16.01 8.86 9.73
C ILE A 471 15.94 8.37 8.30
N ILE A 472 15.05 9.05 7.59
CA ILE A 472 14.82 9.08 6.16
C ILE A 472 16.10 9.52 5.42
N GLN A 473 16.71 8.63 4.63
CA GLN A 473 17.93 8.95 3.91
C GLN A 473 17.68 9.40 2.46
N VAL A 474 17.65 10.70 2.23
CA VAL A 474 17.71 11.28 0.87
C VAL A 474 19.15 11.27 0.38
N ASN A 475 19.44 10.45 -0.63
CA ASN A 475 20.74 10.46 -1.30
C ASN A 475 20.82 11.64 -2.31
N PRO A 476 21.72 12.62 -2.13
CA PRO A 476 22.11 13.50 -3.22
C PRO A 476 22.94 12.68 -4.23
N CYS A 477 22.59 12.79 -5.51
CA CYS A 477 23.23 12.04 -6.59
C CYS A 477 24.76 12.18 -6.59
N ASN A 478 25.47 11.06 -6.39
CA ASN A 478 26.86 10.90 -6.83
C ASN A 478 26.87 10.78 -8.35
N VAL A 479 27.27 11.85 -9.02
CA VAL A 479 27.87 11.76 -10.36
C VAL A 479 29.37 11.68 -10.13
N ASN A 480 29.91 10.47 -10.00
CA ASN A 480 31.35 10.27 -10.10
C ASN A 480 31.69 10.02 -11.57
N VAL A 481 32.22 11.07 -12.20
CA VAL A 481 33.13 10.93 -13.34
C VAL A 481 34.53 11.03 -12.77
N THR A 482 35.30 9.96 -12.86
CA THR A 482 36.75 9.96 -12.58
C THR A 482 37.53 9.56 -13.83
N PRO A 483 38.78 10.03 -13.94
CA PRO A 483 39.34 10.54 -15.19
C PRO A 483 40.33 9.56 -15.83
N HIS A 484 40.44 9.59 -17.16
CA HIS A 484 41.65 9.15 -17.85
C HIS A 484 42.36 10.38 -18.41
N LYS A 485 43.61 10.57 -17.96
CA LYS A 485 44.53 11.62 -18.38
C LYS A 485 45.01 11.38 -19.80
N ASP A 486 45.08 12.51 -20.52
CA ASP A 486 45.72 12.72 -21.80
C ASP A 486 47.19 12.30 -21.87
N GLU A 487 47.63 11.91 -23.07
CA GLU A 487 48.78 12.56 -23.73
C GLU A 487 48.34 12.93 -25.16
N ASN A 488 48.08 14.22 -25.41
CA ASN A 488 48.94 15.16 -26.14
C ASN A 488 49.27 14.73 -27.60
N LYS A 489 49.07 15.51 -28.66
CA LYS A 489 49.07 16.99 -28.83
C LYS A 489 48.48 17.37 -30.21
N GLN A 490 48.13 18.66 -30.33
CA GLN A 490 47.95 19.52 -31.54
C GLN A 490 46.53 19.74 -32.15
N SER A 491 45.96 20.93 -31.79
CA SER A 491 45.51 22.06 -32.64
C SER A 491 44.92 21.79 -34.04
N CYS A 492 43.83 22.42 -34.51
CA CYS A 492 43.50 23.85 -34.49
C CYS A 492 42.06 24.09 -35.03
N GLU A 493 41.39 25.12 -34.48
CA GLU A 493 40.41 26.12 -35.04
C GLU A 493 39.82 25.95 -36.47
N LYS A 494 38.59 26.38 -36.86
CA LYS A 494 37.66 27.45 -36.41
C LYS A 494 36.26 27.34 -37.12
N ALA A 495 35.25 28.00 -36.53
CA ALA A 495 33.82 28.17 -36.90
C ALA A 495 33.56 29.13 -38.12
N PRO A 496 32.38 29.79 -38.37
CA PRO A 496 30.99 29.68 -37.86
C PRO A 496 29.85 29.84 -38.93
N SER A 497 28.58 29.62 -38.53
CA SER A 497 27.33 30.34 -38.96
C SER A 497 26.13 29.64 -38.26
N SER A 498 24.98 30.22 -37.91
CA SER A 498 24.21 31.37 -38.40
C SER A 498 23.14 31.78 -37.36
N SER A 499 22.55 32.96 -37.58
CA SER A 499 21.74 33.75 -36.65
C SER A 499 20.40 34.19 -37.29
N PHE A 500 19.41 34.55 -36.45
CA PHE A 500 18.23 35.43 -36.67
C PHE A 500 17.08 34.95 -37.58
N GLU A 501 15.78 35.25 -37.35
CA GLU A 501 15.08 36.47 -36.86
C GLU A 501 13.66 36.09 -36.35
N LEU A 502 13.18 36.47 -35.15
CA LEU A 502 12.49 37.71 -34.68
C LEU A 502 11.38 38.32 -35.58
N LEU A 503 10.17 38.47 -35.03
CA LEU A 503 9.12 39.38 -35.50
C LEU A 503 8.98 40.55 -34.52
N LEU A 504 8.85 41.73 -35.13
CA LEU A 504 8.90 43.10 -34.60
C LEU A 504 7.63 43.51 -33.83
N VAL A 505 7.81 44.35 -32.79
CA VAL A 505 7.18 45.68 -32.67
C VAL A 505 8.13 46.60 -31.88
N THR A 506 8.58 47.69 -32.51
CA THR A 506 9.13 48.95 -31.93
C THR A 506 8.14 50.07 -32.30
N PRO A 507 8.19 51.34 -31.83
CA PRO A 507 9.31 52.16 -31.30
C PRO A 507 8.90 52.94 -30.00
N SER A 508 9.64 53.85 -29.36
CA SER A 508 10.56 54.89 -29.83
C SER A 508 11.29 55.57 -28.66
N GLU A 509 12.58 55.85 -28.89
CA GLU A 509 13.33 57.04 -28.44
C GLU A 509 13.89 57.17 -27.00
N GLN A 510 15.15 56.74 -26.85
CA GLN A 510 16.17 57.46 -26.09
C GLN A 510 17.34 57.81 -27.02
N LYS A 511 17.56 59.10 -27.26
CA LYS A 511 18.78 59.64 -27.86
C LYS A 511 19.39 60.72 -26.96
N THR A 512 20.57 60.38 -26.45
CA THR A 512 21.79 61.22 -26.41
C THR A 512 21.81 62.57 -25.68
N LEU A 513 22.64 62.64 -24.64
CA LEU A 513 23.60 63.74 -24.38
C LEU A 513 24.85 63.17 -23.69
N LYS A 514 25.88 62.83 -24.49
CA LYS A 514 27.14 63.58 -24.67
C LYS A 514 28.05 63.66 -23.41
N LYS A 515 29.00 62.72 -23.32
CA LYS A 515 30.33 62.98 -22.72
C LYS A 515 31.05 63.98 -23.63
N LYS A 516 31.03 65.27 -23.26
CA LYS A 516 31.87 66.29 -23.90
C LYS A 516 33.32 66.12 -23.40
N LYS A 517 34.23 66.02 -24.38
CA LYS A 517 35.67 66.18 -24.24
C LYS A 517 35.99 67.51 -23.53
N THR A 518 36.64 67.48 -22.37
CA THR A 518 37.49 68.59 -21.95
C THR A 518 38.85 68.40 -22.60
N ARG A 519 39.09 69.22 -23.61
CA ARG A 519 40.36 69.38 -24.32
C ARG A 519 41.32 70.03 -23.32
N THR A 520 42.25 69.28 -22.74
CA THR A 520 43.35 69.89 -21.98
C THR A 520 44.24 70.61 -22.98
N VAL A 521 44.07 71.93 -23.01
CA VAL A 521 44.95 72.87 -23.69
C VAL A 521 46.33 72.72 -23.06
N LEU A 522 47.36 72.47 -23.87
CA LEU A 522 48.75 72.66 -23.47
C LEU A 522 48.93 74.13 -23.07
N PRO A 523 49.25 74.48 -21.82
CA PRO A 523 49.64 75.83 -21.50
C PRO A 523 50.94 76.14 -22.25
N LYS A 524 50.91 77.18 -23.09
CA LYS A 524 52.12 77.85 -23.56
C LYS A 524 52.80 78.45 -22.31
N ALA A 525 54.06 78.07 -22.11
CA ALA A 525 54.95 78.46 -21.02
C ALA A 525 54.57 77.91 -19.63
N VAL A 526 55.08 76.71 -19.31
CA VAL A 526 55.22 76.19 -17.95
C VAL A 526 56.64 75.65 -17.79
N SER A 527 57.32 76.02 -16.70
CA SER A 527 58.76 75.79 -16.51
C SER A 527 59.12 74.31 -16.29
N GLY A 528 60.36 73.92 -16.60
CA GLY A 528 60.83 72.54 -16.54
C GLY A 528 60.72 71.84 -15.17
N SER A 529 60.50 72.58 -14.08
CA SER A 529 60.35 72.02 -12.73
C SER A 529 58.96 71.41 -12.47
N GLU A 530 57.91 71.86 -13.17
CA GLU A 530 56.53 71.37 -12.95
C GLU A 530 56.25 70.06 -13.72
N MET A 531 56.95 69.82 -14.84
CA MET A 531 56.87 68.57 -15.60
C MET A 531 57.51 67.39 -14.85
N ILE A 532 58.58 67.65 -14.08
CA ILE A 532 59.26 66.63 -13.27
C ILE A 532 58.33 66.14 -12.15
N LYS A 533 57.69 67.06 -11.42
CA LYS A 533 56.70 66.70 -10.38
C LYS A 533 55.50 65.92 -10.93
N PHE A 534 55.04 66.24 -12.15
CA PHE A 534 53.95 65.48 -12.79
C PHE A 534 54.38 64.05 -13.16
N LEU A 535 55.62 63.86 -13.63
CA LEU A 535 56.15 62.55 -13.99
C LEU A 535 56.46 61.67 -12.76
N GLU A 536 56.95 62.27 -11.67
CA GLU A 536 57.21 61.58 -10.40
C GLU A 536 55.91 61.08 -9.76
N ASN A 537 54.87 61.93 -9.67
CA ASN A 537 53.56 61.53 -9.15
C ASN A 537 52.92 60.40 -9.97
N ARG A 538 53.16 60.37 -11.29
CA ARG A 538 52.64 59.31 -12.16
C ARG A 538 53.41 58.00 -12.04
N LYS A 539 54.65 58.04 -11.56
CA LYS A 539 55.48 56.87 -11.28
C LYS A 539 55.04 56.24 -9.96
N GLN A 540 54.83 57.05 -8.92
CA GLN A 540 54.32 56.61 -7.62
C GLN A 540 52.91 55.97 -7.74
N GLN A 541 52.00 56.60 -8.49
CA GLN A 541 50.65 56.02 -8.74
C GLN A 541 50.67 54.66 -9.42
N LYS A 542 51.67 54.40 -10.28
CA LYS A 542 51.79 53.10 -10.96
C LYS A 542 52.36 52.02 -10.03
N GLU A 543 53.29 52.39 -9.16
CA GLU A 543 53.87 51.47 -8.17
C GLU A 543 52.81 51.07 -7.12
N ASP A 544 52.02 52.04 -6.62
CA ASP A 544 50.94 51.78 -5.66
C ASP A 544 49.80 50.91 -6.26
N GLU A 545 49.44 51.14 -7.54
CA GLU A 545 48.46 50.28 -8.24
C GLU A 545 48.97 48.83 -8.42
N GLN A 546 50.27 48.65 -8.55
CA GLN A 546 50.89 47.35 -8.77
C GLN A 546 50.96 46.57 -7.45
N GLU A 547 51.34 47.23 -6.35
CA GLU A 547 51.32 46.64 -5.01
C GLU A 547 49.89 46.26 -4.55
N MET A 548 48.89 47.10 -4.88
CA MET A 548 47.49 46.82 -4.55
C MET A 548 46.93 45.64 -5.36
N LYS A 549 47.40 45.42 -6.60
CA LYS A 549 47.05 44.24 -7.41
C LYS A 549 47.68 42.97 -6.85
N GLU A 550 48.93 43.04 -6.39
CA GLU A 550 49.64 41.92 -5.75
C GLU A 550 48.91 41.48 -4.47
N LYS A 551 48.57 42.43 -3.57
CA LYS A 551 47.82 42.16 -2.33
C LYS A 551 46.45 41.54 -2.61
N ARG A 552 45.72 42.02 -3.62
CA ARG A 552 44.42 41.43 -4.02
C ARG A 552 44.55 40.02 -4.59
N LYS A 553 45.68 39.69 -5.21
CA LYS A 553 45.94 38.34 -5.74
C LYS A 553 46.19 37.35 -4.60
N ILE A 554 47.02 37.74 -3.63
CA ILE A 554 47.31 36.95 -2.42
C ILE A 554 46.04 36.73 -1.59
N ASP A 555 45.21 37.77 -1.40
CA ASP A 555 43.97 37.66 -0.62
C ASP A 555 42.93 36.74 -1.28
N ARG A 556 42.88 36.72 -2.62
CA ARG A 556 42.05 35.75 -3.37
C ARG A 556 42.55 34.32 -3.22
N GLU A 557 43.86 34.12 -3.23
CA GLU A 557 44.48 32.80 -3.04
C GLU A 557 44.26 32.27 -1.61
N LEU A 558 44.40 33.13 -0.61
CA LEU A 558 44.14 32.80 0.79
C LEU A 558 42.66 32.42 1.01
N LYS A 559 41.73 33.20 0.45
CA LYS A 559 40.29 32.88 0.49
C LYS A 559 39.96 31.57 -0.23
N ARG A 560 40.68 31.23 -1.30
CA ARG A 560 40.51 29.95 -2.00
C ARG A 560 40.98 28.77 -1.15
N LYS A 561 42.15 28.88 -0.52
CA LYS A 561 42.70 27.84 0.37
C LYS A 561 41.83 27.62 1.61
N LEU A 562 41.36 28.69 2.24
CA LEU A 562 40.43 28.60 3.39
C LEU A 562 39.12 27.88 3.00
N LYS A 563 38.59 28.15 1.80
CA LYS A 563 37.38 27.50 1.28
C LYS A 563 37.61 26.03 0.92
N GLU A 564 38.80 25.68 0.42
CA GLU A 564 39.21 24.30 0.17
C GLU A 564 39.36 23.50 1.48
N GLU A 565 39.98 24.08 2.52
CA GLU A 565 40.06 23.46 3.86
C GLU A 565 38.70 23.31 4.53
N GLU A 566 37.82 24.30 4.43
CA GLU A 566 36.46 24.23 5.00
C GLU A 566 35.62 23.14 4.32
N ASN A 567 35.77 22.99 2.99
CA ASN A 567 35.14 21.91 2.25
C ASN A 567 35.71 20.53 2.61
N ALA A 568 37.02 20.42 2.81
CA ALA A 568 37.66 19.17 3.26
C ALA A 568 37.18 18.76 4.66
N LYS A 569 37.14 19.69 5.62
CA LYS A 569 36.59 19.46 6.97
C LYS A 569 35.10 19.10 6.95
N LYS A 570 34.33 19.67 6.01
CA LYS A 570 32.91 19.30 5.78
C LYS A 570 32.78 17.86 5.27
N GLU A 571 33.61 17.43 4.33
CA GLU A 571 33.59 16.05 3.83
C GLU A 571 34.08 15.02 4.85
N GLU A 572 35.08 15.39 5.65
CA GLU A 572 35.56 14.54 6.75
C GLU A 572 34.50 14.35 7.84
N ARG A 573 33.81 15.43 8.24
CA ARG A 573 32.63 15.36 9.14
C ARG A 573 31.50 14.51 8.56
N LYS A 574 31.21 14.63 7.25
CA LYS A 574 30.20 13.79 6.59
C LYS A 574 30.60 12.32 6.57
N THR A 575 31.87 12.03 6.35
CA THR A 575 32.41 10.66 6.30
C THR A 575 32.41 10.01 7.68
N ARG A 576 32.78 10.77 8.74
CA ARG A 576 32.68 10.32 10.13
C ARG A 576 31.24 10.02 10.53
N LYS A 577 30.31 10.96 10.25
CA LYS A 577 28.88 10.74 10.43
C LYS A 577 28.42 9.49 9.69
N ARG A 578 28.75 9.30 8.41
CA ARG A 578 28.36 8.09 7.64
C ARG A 578 28.81 6.76 8.28
N LYS A 579 30.00 6.71 8.88
CA LYS A 579 30.50 5.51 9.58
C LYS A 579 29.76 5.28 10.90
N GLU A 580 29.51 6.35 11.64
CA GLU A 580 28.74 6.35 12.89
C GLU A 580 27.29 5.90 12.64
N TRP A 581 26.65 6.39 11.57
CA TRP A 581 25.32 5.96 11.11
C TRP A 581 25.27 4.50 10.66
N LYS A 582 26.33 3.97 10.03
CA LYS A 582 26.38 2.56 9.64
C LYS A 582 26.44 1.64 10.87
N LYS A 583 27.09 2.09 11.95
CA LYS A 583 27.16 1.37 13.23
C LYS A 583 25.80 1.33 13.92
N ILE A 584 25.16 2.49 14.07
CA ILE A 584 23.82 2.66 14.67
C ILE A 584 22.72 1.85 13.94
N ARG A 585 22.79 1.78 12.59
CA ARG A 585 21.85 1.04 11.76
C ARG A 585 21.85 -0.47 12.01
N ASN A 586 23.00 -1.02 12.41
CA ASN A 586 23.15 -2.45 12.67
C ASN A 586 22.74 -2.79 14.11
N ASP A 587 22.86 -1.85 15.05
CA ASP A 587 22.50 -2.06 16.45
C ASP A 587 20.98 -2.20 16.66
N ALA A 588 20.13 -1.56 15.86
CA ALA A 588 18.67 -1.62 15.99
C ALA A 588 18.05 -3.01 15.66
N LEU A 589 18.80 -3.88 14.96
CA LEU A 589 18.39 -5.26 14.68
C LEU A 589 18.98 -6.26 15.68
N ILE A 590 19.76 -5.77 16.66
CA ILE A 590 20.24 -6.57 17.78
C ILE A 590 19.17 -6.51 18.88
N TYR A 591 18.65 -7.68 19.25
CA TYR A 591 17.69 -7.77 20.34
C TYR A 591 18.45 -7.77 21.68
N PRO A 592 18.15 -6.85 22.61
CA PRO A 592 18.89 -6.71 23.85
C PRO A 592 18.69 -7.91 24.78
N GLU A 593 19.71 -8.21 25.59
CA GLU A 593 19.71 -9.32 26.54
C GLU A 593 20.18 -8.87 27.92
N LEU A 594 19.55 -9.42 28.95
CA LEU A 594 20.06 -9.33 30.31
C LEU A 594 21.29 -10.23 30.47
N THR A 595 22.17 -9.84 31.39
CA THR A 595 23.21 -10.75 31.86
C THR A 595 22.59 -11.95 32.58
N LYS A 596 23.34 -13.05 32.70
CA LYS A 596 22.86 -14.24 33.40
C LYS A 596 22.46 -13.95 34.85
N GLU A 597 23.26 -13.15 35.55
CA GLU A 597 23.01 -12.75 36.95
C GLU A 597 21.69 -11.99 37.06
N GLN A 598 21.51 -10.94 36.27
CA GLN A 598 20.25 -10.18 36.22
C GLN A 598 19.04 -11.07 35.89
N LEU A 599 19.21 -12.03 34.97
CA LEU A 599 18.14 -12.98 34.62
C LEU A 599 17.80 -13.92 35.79
N ASP A 600 18.80 -14.43 36.49
CA ASP A 600 18.60 -15.32 37.65
C ASP A 600 17.94 -14.54 38.81
N ASP A 601 18.33 -13.28 39.02
CA ASP A 601 17.77 -12.39 40.06
C ASP A 601 16.31 -12.04 39.79
N ILE A 602 15.98 -11.56 38.58
CA ILE A 602 14.59 -11.22 38.24
C ILE A 602 13.69 -12.46 38.30
N ASN A 603 14.17 -13.64 37.90
CA ASN A 603 13.41 -14.89 37.97
C ASN A 603 13.12 -15.31 39.43
N GLN A 604 14.02 -15.04 40.37
CA GLN A 604 13.76 -15.29 41.79
C GLN A 604 12.77 -14.27 42.36
N LEU A 605 12.88 -13.00 41.96
CA LEU A 605 11.98 -11.93 42.40
C LEU A 605 10.52 -12.17 41.94
N VAL A 606 10.32 -12.60 40.70
CA VAL A 606 8.96 -12.75 40.14
C VAL A 606 8.18 -13.94 40.68
N GLN A 607 8.82 -15.03 41.11
CA GLN A 607 8.12 -16.23 41.60
C GLN A 607 7.12 -16.00 42.75
N PRO A 608 7.50 -15.33 43.86
CA PRO A 608 6.52 -15.01 44.91
C PRO A 608 5.41 -14.07 44.43
N ILE A 609 5.72 -13.17 43.48
CA ILE A 609 4.77 -12.21 42.94
C ILE A 609 3.75 -12.92 42.03
N GLU A 610 4.18 -13.82 41.16
CA GLU A 610 3.30 -14.65 40.33
C GLU A 610 2.33 -15.47 41.20
N ARG A 611 2.83 -16.10 42.27
CA ARG A 611 1.97 -16.82 43.24
C ARG A 611 0.92 -15.93 43.88
N PHE A 612 1.32 -14.73 44.32
CA PHE A 612 0.38 -13.76 44.86
C PHE A 612 -0.71 -13.39 43.84
N PHE A 613 -0.34 -13.08 42.59
CA PHE A 613 -1.32 -12.72 41.56
C PHE A 613 -2.23 -13.87 41.11
N ASP A 614 -1.82 -15.13 41.26
CA ASP A 614 -2.70 -16.28 41.05
C ASP A 614 -3.75 -16.43 42.16
N GLU A 615 -3.53 -15.85 43.35
CA GLU A 615 -4.45 -15.88 44.49
C GLU A 615 -5.34 -14.62 44.60
N VAL A 616 -5.04 -13.55 43.83
CA VAL A 616 -5.83 -12.31 43.84
C VAL A 616 -7.25 -12.54 43.33
N ASP A 617 -8.25 -12.18 44.15
CA ASP A 617 -9.65 -12.17 43.75
C ASP A 617 -10.04 -10.89 42.99
N SER A 618 -9.63 -10.83 41.72
CA SER A 618 -9.97 -9.73 40.82
C SER A 618 -11.47 -9.53 40.58
N LYS A 619 -12.31 -10.55 40.82
CA LYS A 619 -13.78 -10.41 40.66
C LYS A 619 -14.32 -9.54 41.80
N THR A 620 -13.95 -9.85 43.03
CA THR A 620 -14.34 -9.06 44.21
C THR A 620 -13.82 -7.63 44.12
N ILE A 621 -12.60 -7.41 43.62
CA ILE A 621 -12.03 -6.07 43.40
C ILE A 621 -12.91 -5.23 42.46
N ASP A 622 -13.34 -5.82 41.33
CA ASP A 622 -14.19 -5.14 40.34
C ASP A 622 -15.62 -4.89 40.84
N GLU A 623 -16.22 -5.87 41.52
CA GLU A 623 -17.59 -5.77 42.06
C GLU A 623 -17.70 -4.72 43.17
N LYS A 624 -16.71 -4.69 44.07
CA LYS A 624 -16.66 -3.72 45.18
C LYS A 624 -16.08 -2.36 44.77
N ALA A 625 -15.53 -2.25 43.55
CA ALA A 625 -14.85 -1.06 43.05
C ALA A 625 -13.78 -0.52 44.04
N LYS A 626 -13.09 -1.43 44.74
CA LYS A 626 -12.02 -1.10 45.69
C LYS A 626 -11.05 -2.28 45.79
N ILE A 627 -9.74 -2.00 45.77
CA ILE A 627 -8.72 -2.98 46.17
C ILE A 627 -8.76 -3.17 47.70
N PRO A 628 -8.93 -4.40 48.22
CA PRO A 628 -8.91 -4.67 49.65
C PRO A 628 -7.62 -4.22 50.34
N ASP A 629 -7.72 -3.77 51.59
CA ASP A 629 -6.59 -3.17 52.32
C ASP A 629 -5.50 -4.22 52.62
N ASP A 630 -5.86 -5.49 52.79
CA ASP A 630 -4.94 -6.63 52.94
C ASP A 630 -4.18 -6.95 51.65
N VAL A 631 -4.84 -6.84 50.49
CA VAL A 631 -4.19 -6.96 49.17
C VAL A 631 -3.21 -5.80 48.98
N LEU A 632 -3.61 -4.56 49.32
CA LEU A 632 -2.71 -3.40 49.28
C LEU A 632 -1.49 -3.58 50.19
N GLN A 633 -1.67 -4.10 51.41
CA GLN A 633 -0.56 -4.35 52.32
C GLN A 633 0.41 -5.40 51.77
N GLN A 634 -0.10 -6.50 51.19
CA GLN A 634 0.76 -7.50 50.57
C GLN A 634 1.56 -6.95 49.37
N LEU A 635 0.96 -6.07 48.56
CA LEU A 635 1.67 -5.37 47.49
C LEU A 635 2.83 -4.52 48.04
N LYS A 636 2.64 -3.87 49.20
CA LYS A 636 3.70 -3.12 49.89
C LYS A 636 4.80 -4.03 50.43
N ASP A 637 4.42 -5.14 51.07
CA ASP A 637 5.35 -6.12 51.65
C ASP A 637 6.21 -6.80 50.56
N LEU A 638 5.67 -6.95 49.35
CA LEU A 638 6.40 -7.43 48.17
C LEU A 638 7.29 -6.36 47.51
N GLY A 639 7.30 -5.12 48.01
CA GLY A 639 8.09 -4.02 47.48
C GLY A 639 7.55 -3.41 46.16
N LEU A 640 6.31 -3.72 45.78
CA LEU A 640 5.77 -3.35 44.47
C LEU A 640 5.46 -1.86 44.30
N PHE A 641 5.51 -1.07 45.37
CA PHE A 641 5.43 0.39 45.30
C PHE A 641 6.78 1.03 44.92
N GLY A 642 7.91 0.37 45.21
CA GLY A 642 9.26 0.88 44.98
C GLY A 642 10.02 0.26 43.80
N GLN A 643 9.35 -0.22 42.75
CA GLN A 643 10.00 -1.10 41.75
C GLN A 643 11.21 -0.45 41.07
N GLN A 644 11.08 0.80 40.62
CA GLN A 644 12.17 1.53 39.95
C GLN A 644 12.85 2.57 40.84
N ILE A 645 12.51 2.62 42.13
CA ILE A 645 13.22 3.50 43.07
C ILE A 645 14.59 2.86 43.34
N PRO A 646 15.70 3.62 43.26
CA PRO A 646 17.03 3.07 43.56
C PRO A 646 17.10 2.45 44.95
N GLU A 647 17.92 1.41 45.10
CA GLU A 647 18.09 0.68 46.37
C GLU A 647 18.56 1.58 47.52
N GLU A 648 19.38 2.60 47.24
CA GLU A 648 19.84 3.60 48.22
C GLU A 648 18.69 4.40 48.85
N TYR A 649 17.53 4.44 48.18
CA TYR A 649 16.30 5.04 48.66
C TYR A 649 15.27 4.00 49.11
N GLY A 650 15.67 2.73 49.31
CA GLY A 650 14.82 1.65 49.81
C GLY A 650 13.89 1.01 48.79
N GLY A 651 14.10 1.24 47.49
CA GLY A 651 13.37 0.56 46.41
C GLY A 651 14.04 -0.72 45.92
N LEU A 652 13.49 -1.31 44.86
CA LEU A 652 14.02 -2.54 44.24
C LEU A 652 15.08 -2.28 43.17
N GLY A 653 15.29 -1.02 42.75
CA GLY A 653 16.33 -0.66 41.78
C GLY A 653 16.15 -1.24 40.37
N LEU A 654 14.95 -1.70 40.00
CA LEU A 654 14.74 -2.40 38.73
C LEU A 654 15.01 -1.51 37.52
N ASN A 655 15.79 -2.05 36.58
CA ASN A 655 15.99 -1.42 35.27
C ASN A 655 14.72 -1.52 34.40
N ALA A 656 14.73 -0.95 33.19
CA ALA A 656 13.55 -0.91 32.34
C ALA A 656 13.09 -2.32 31.92
N THR A 657 14.03 -3.22 31.62
CA THR A 657 13.73 -4.60 31.21
C THR A 657 13.15 -5.45 32.34
N GLU A 658 13.69 -5.31 33.55
CA GLU A 658 13.18 -5.96 34.77
C GLU A 658 11.80 -5.42 35.15
N PHE A 659 11.61 -4.10 35.06
CA PHE A 659 10.31 -3.47 35.23
C PHE A 659 9.29 -3.96 34.19
N ALA A 660 9.70 -4.13 32.92
CA ALA A 660 8.84 -4.69 31.89
C ALA A 660 8.40 -6.12 32.22
N ARG A 661 9.30 -6.95 32.77
CA ARG A 661 9.00 -8.32 33.21
C ARG A 661 8.01 -8.35 34.37
N LEU A 662 8.19 -7.46 35.34
CA LEU A 662 7.26 -7.34 36.47
C LEU A 662 5.88 -6.83 36.02
N ALA A 663 5.84 -5.91 35.04
CA ALA A 663 4.61 -5.39 34.47
C ALA A 663 3.75 -6.47 33.79
N GLU A 664 4.34 -7.52 33.20
CA GLU A 664 3.56 -8.65 32.64
C GLU A 664 2.70 -9.36 33.69
N ILE A 665 3.18 -9.42 34.93
CA ILE A 665 2.55 -10.14 36.04
C ILE A 665 1.56 -9.24 36.74
N THR A 666 1.96 -8.01 37.06
CA THR A 666 1.08 -7.06 37.76
C THR A 666 -0.14 -6.67 36.94
N ALA A 667 -0.05 -6.72 35.61
CA ALA A 667 -1.15 -6.44 34.70
C ALA A 667 -2.27 -7.49 34.72
N LEU A 668 -2.07 -8.66 35.35
CA LEU A 668 -3.10 -9.70 35.46
C LEU A 668 -4.36 -9.22 36.20
N ASP A 669 -4.23 -8.18 37.05
CA ASP A 669 -5.34 -7.37 37.54
C ASP A 669 -5.17 -5.90 37.11
N GLY A 670 -6.08 -5.41 36.26
CA GLY A 670 -6.00 -4.06 35.72
C GLY A 670 -6.14 -2.95 36.78
N SER A 671 -6.87 -3.20 37.87
CA SER A 671 -7.05 -2.21 38.95
C SER A 671 -5.77 -2.04 39.76
N ILE A 672 -5.15 -3.16 40.14
CA ILE A 672 -3.86 -3.17 40.84
C ILE A 672 -2.77 -2.56 39.96
N SER A 673 -2.67 -2.99 38.70
CA SER A 673 -1.69 -2.49 37.75
C SER A 673 -1.75 -0.97 37.60
N VAL A 674 -2.94 -0.40 37.43
CA VAL A 674 -3.11 1.06 37.30
C VAL A 674 -2.79 1.78 38.60
N THR A 675 -3.14 1.24 39.77
CA THR A 675 -2.78 1.85 41.06
C THR A 675 -1.27 1.90 41.28
N LEU A 676 -0.56 0.81 40.96
CA LEU A 676 0.90 0.74 41.03
C LEU A 676 1.56 1.67 39.99
N ALA A 677 1.07 1.69 38.76
CA ALA A 677 1.59 2.54 37.69
C ALA A 677 1.36 4.04 37.98
N ALA A 678 0.18 4.40 38.48
CA ALA A 678 -0.13 5.77 38.89
C ALA A 678 0.80 6.27 40.00
N HIS A 679 1.17 5.39 40.93
CA HIS A 679 2.15 5.70 41.97
C HIS A 679 3.56 5.87 41.39
N GLN A 680 4.08 4.86 40.67
CA GLN A 680 5.51 4.80 40.34
C GLN A 680 5.89 5.33 38.97
N SER A 681 5.08 5.07 37.94
CA SER A 681 5.38 5.40 36.55
C SER A 681 5.13 6.87 36.26
N ILE A 682 4.20 7.49 36.99
CA ILE A 682 3.87 8.92 36.83
C ILE A 682 3.90 9.73 38.13
N GLY A 683 3.33 9.20 39.23
CA GLY A 683 3.13 9.96 40.48
C GLY A 683 4.42 10.44 41.12
N LEU A 684 5.37 9.53 41.35
CA LEU A 684 6.69 9.85 41.91
C LEU A 684 7.77 10.09 40.86
N LYS A 685 7.49 9.79 39.58
CA LYS A 685 8.50 9.78 38.52
C LYS A 685 9.18 11.13 38.33
N GLY A 686 8.46 12.24 38.54
CA GLY A 686 9.03 13.59 38.52
C GLY A 686 10.15 13.78 39.54
N ILE A 687 9.99 13.22 40.74
CA ILE A 687 11.01 13.26 41.80
C ILE A 687 12.23 12.43 41.38
N LEU A 688 12.03 11.25 40.79
CA LEU A 688 13.13 10.40 40.33
C LEU A 688 13.98 11.08 39.25
N ILE A 689 13.35 11.66 38.22
CA ILE A 689 14.06 12.14 37.02
C ILE A 689 14.49 13.61 37.08
N ALA A 690 13.82 14.43 37.89
CA ALA A 690 14.04 15.87 37.95
C ALA A 690 14.08 16.44 39.38
N GLY A 691 13.95 15.59 40.40
CA GLY A 691 14.07 16.00 41.79
C GLY A 691 15.53 16.25 42.20
N THR A 692 15.71 17.18 43.13
CA THR A 692 17.00 17.40 43.80
C THR A 692 17.30 16.24 44.76
N GLU A 693 18.57 16.03 45.12
CA GLU A 693 18.96 15.00 46.09
C GLU A 693 18.23 15.16 47.45
N SER A 694 17.99 16.39 47.89
CA SER A 694 17.18 16.67 49.09
C SER A 694 15.74 16.16 48.96
N GLN A 695 15.10 16.42 47.82
CA GLN A 695 13.75 15.92 47.54
C GLN A 695 13.75 14.38 47.47
N LYS A 696 14.73 13.78 46.80
CA LYS A 696 14.84 12.32 46.69
C LYS A 696 14.98 11.65 48.06
N GLN A 697 15.92 12.12 48.88
CA GLN A 697 16.13 11.65 50.26
C GLN A 697 14.87 11.82 51.13
N LYS A 698 14.15 12.94 50.96
CA LYS A 698 12.93 13.21 51.75
C LYS A 698 11.76 12.30 51.38
N TYR A 699 11.50 12.11 50.09
CA TYR A 699 10.24 11.50 49.63
C TYR A 699 10.37 10.03 49.20
N LEU A 700 11.45 9.65 48.50
CA LEU A 700 11.55 8.33 47.89
C LEU A 700 11.50 7.16 48.90
N PRO A 701 12.11 7.23 50.10
CA PRO A 701 12.04 6.12 51.06
C PRO A 701 10.62 5.73 51.48
N LYS A 702 9.76 6.71 51.78
CA LYS A 702 8.35 6.45 52.16
C LYS A 702 7.49 6.02 50.96
N LEU A 703 7.84 6.49 49.77
CA LEU A 703 7.18 6.08 48.54
C LEU A 703 7.55 4.62 48.19
N ALA A 704 8.81 4.22 48.39
CA ALA A 704 9.28 2.88 48.09
C ALA A 704 8.58 1.79 48.90
N THR A 705 8.31 2.06 50.18
CA THR A 705 7.57 1.15 51.07
C THR A 705 6.05 1.20 50.86
N GLY A 706 5.54 2.20 50.11
CA GLY A 706 4.12 2.50 50.01
C GLY A 706 3.51 3.01 51.32
N GLU A 707 4.32 3.45 52.29
CA GLU A 707 3.83 4.22 53.45
C GLU A 707 3.10 5.47 52.96
N HIS A 708 3.71 6.18 51.99
CA HIS A 708 3.04 7.23 51.22
C HIS A 708 2.67 6.71 49.84
N VAL A 709 1.44 6.99 49.40
CA VAL A 709 1.00 6.75 48.02
C VAL A 709 1.14 8.04 47.21
N ALA A 710 1.44 7.89 45.91
CA ALA A 710 1.66 9.01 45.00
C ALA A 710 0.58 9.09 43.93
N ALA A 711 0.28 10.31 43.50
CA ALA A 711 -0.63 10.60 42.39
C ALA A 711 -0.06 11.68 41.46
N PHE A 712 -0.46 11.63 40.20
CA PHE A 712 -0.04 12.56 39.15
C PHE A 712 -1.21 13.49 38.77
N CYS A 713 -1.04 14.79 39.03
CA CYS A 713 -2.09 15.80 38.99
C CYS A 713 -1.89 16.78 37.83
N LEU A 714 -2.28 16.37 36.62
CA LEU A 714 -2.18 17.18 35.40
C LEU A 714 -3.54 17.61 34.85
N THR A 715 -4.40 16.63 34.55
CA THR A 715 -5.66 16.81 33.83
C THR A 715 -6.68 17.66 34.57
N GLU A 716 -7.39 18.51 33.82
CA GLU A 716 -8.45 19.39 34.30
C GLU A 716 -9.70 19.26 33.42
N PRO A 717 -10.89 19.69 33.88
CA PRO A 717 -12.10 19.63 33.07
C PRO A 717 -11.98 20.28 31.68
N SER A 718 -11.18 21.35 31.57
CA SER A 718 -10.91 22.05 30.30
C SER A 718 -9.69 21.53 29.54
N SER A 719 -8.85 20.69 30.15
CA SER A 719 -7.49 20.42 29.68
C SER A 719 -7.10 18.95 29.87
N GLY A 720 -7.31 18.16 28.81
CA GLY A 720 -6.86 16.77 28.70
C GLY A 720 -5.62 16.66 27.82
N SER A 721 -5.82 16.42 26.52
CA SER A 721 -4.74 16.32 25.54
C SER A 721 -3.87 17.57 25.43
N ASP A 722 -4.48 18.77 25.58
CA ASP A 722 -3.77 20.04 25.58
C ASP A 722 -3.30 20.40 27.00
N ALA A 723 -2.27 19.70 27.46
CA ALA A 723 -1.71 19.86 28.81
C ALA A 723 -1.11 21.26 29.08
N ALA A 724 -0.80 22.04 28.03
CA ALA A 724 -0.31 23.42 28.20
C ALA A 724 -1.43 24.39 28.58
N SER A 725 -2.69 24.04 28.31
CA SER A 725 -3.86 24.89 28.53
C SER A 725 -4.43 24.88 29.96
N ILE A 726 -3.79 24.16 30.90
CA ILE A 726 -4.26 24.05 32.30
C ILE A 726 -4.51 25.43 32.95
N GLN A 727 -5.40 25.48 33.92
CA GLN A 727 -5.88 26.69 34.59
C GLN A 727 -5.53 26.74 36.08
N THR A 728 -5.19 25.60 36.72
CA THR A 728 -4.68 25.59 38.10
C THR A 728 -3.49 26.55 38.21
N ARG A 729 -3.49 27.43 39.21
CA ARG A 729 -2.51 28.50 39.39
C ARG A 729 -1.73 28.34 40.69
N ALA A 730 -0.46 28.71 40.64
CA ALA A 730 0.44 28.81 41.77
C ALA A 730 0.97 30.24 41.87
N THR A 731 0.60 30.96 42.92
CA THR A 731 1.03 32.35 43.14
C THR A 731 2.10 32.38 44.21
N LEU A 732 3.25 32.99 43.93
CA LEU A 732 4.35 33.12 44.89
C LEU A 732 3.96 34.14 45.98
N SER A 733 4.24 33.80 47.24
CA SER A 733 4.09 34.68 48.39
C SER A 733 5.00 35.91 48.28
N GLU A 734 4.63 37.00 48.95
CA GLU A 734 5.42 38.25 48.93
C GLU A 734 6.86 38.07 49.44
N ASP A 735 7.08 37.11 50.35
CA ASP A 735 8.41 36.79 50.89
C ASP A 735 9.23 35.84 50.00
N GLY A 736 8.64 35.35 48.90
CA GLY A 736 9.30 34.48 47.93
C GLY A 736 9.56 33.06 48.39
N LYS A 737 8.96 32.60 49.50
CA LYS A 737 9.26 31.28 50.09
C LYS A 737 8.21 30.20 49.82
N THR A 738 6.99 30.58 49.47
CA THR A 738 5.87 29.64 49.38
C THR A 738 4.99 29.99 48.20
N PHE A 739 4.56 28.98 47.45
CA PHE A 739 3.51 29.12 46.45
C PHE A 739 2.15 28.78 47.06
N HIS A 740 1.12 29.56 46.74
CA HIS A 740 -0.26 29.23 47.05
C HIS A 740 -0.93 28.64 45.82
N LEU A 741 -1.25 27.35 45.88
CA LEU A 741 -1.91 26.62 44.81
C LEU A 741 -3.44 26.77 44.88
N ASN A 742 -4.07 27.09 43.76
CA ASN A 742 -5.52 27.18 43.61
C ASN A 742 -5.97 26.52 42.29
N GLY A 743 -6.92 25.60 42.37
CA GLY A 743 -7.50 24.96 41.19
C GLY A 743 -8.04 23.55 41.47
N GLY A 744 -8.52 22.90 40.42
CA GLY A 744 -9.08 21.56 40.48
C GLY A 744 -8.49 20.67 39.38
N LYS A 745 -8.24 19.42 39.74
CA LYS A 745 -7.78 18.35 38.86
C LYS A 745 -8.86 17.27 38.78
N ILE A 746 -8.99 16.62 37.63
CA ILE A 746 -10.04 15.61 37.37
C ILE A 746 -9.44 14.29 36.91
N TRP A 747 -10.09 13.19 37.27
CA TRP A 747 -9.71 11.81 36.95
C TRP A 747 -8.29 11.44 37.40
N ILE A 748 -7.94 11.85 38.62
CA ILE A 748 -6.64 11.57 39.20
C ILE A 748 -6.63 10.16 39.79
N SER A 749 -5.87 9.28 39.15
CA SER A 749 -5.59 7.95 39.69
C SER A 749 -4.88 8.07 41.04
N ASN A 750 -5.32 7.29 42.02
CA ASN A 750 -4.91 7.36 43.43
C ASN A 750 -5.27 8.66 44.15
N GLY A 751 -6.00 9.61 43.53
CA GLY A 751 -6.24 10.94 44.09
C GLY A 751 -6.90 10.95 45.48
N GLY A 752 -7.71 9.93 45.80
CA GLY A 752 -8.39 9.78 47.08
C GLY A 752 -7.60 9.00 48.13
N ILE A 753 -6.45 8.44 47.78
CA ILE A 753 -5.60 7.64 48.69
C ILE A 753 -4.15 8.15 48.75
N ALA A 754 -3.74 9.06 47.86
CA ALA A 754 -2.39 9.58 47.80
C ALA A 754 -2.11 10.59 48.91
N ASP A 755 -0.89 10.54 49.44
CA ASP A 755 -0.32 11.46 50.42
C ASP A 755 0.58 12.50 49.74
N VAL A 756 1.19 12.12 48.60
CA VAL A 756 2.09 12.96 47.81
C VAL A 756 1.56 13.09 46.38
N PHE A 757 1.54 14.31 45.86
CA PHE A 757 1.09 14.62 44.51
C PHE A 757 2.18 15.31 43.71
N THR A 758 2.41 14.86 42.48
CA THR A 758 3.10 15.68 41.48
C THR A 758 2.06 16.55 40.79
N VAL A 759 2.00 17.85 41.12
CA VAL A 759 0.98 18.78 40.63
C VAL A 759 1.57 19.74 39.60
N PHE A 760 0.84 19.95 38.51
CA PHE A 760 1.19 20.93 37.48
C PHE A 760 0.26 22.13 37.57
N ALA A 761 0.85 23.33 37.71
CA ALA A 761 0.11 24.58 37.82
C ALA A 761 0.82 25.70 37.06
N LYS A 762 0.06 26.70 36.59
CA LYS A 762 0.60 27.91 35.99
C LYS A 762 1.21 28.81 37.05
N THR A 763 2.44 29.23 36.83
CA THR A 763 3.16 30.27 37.56
C THR A 763 3.46 31.42 36.61
N GLU A 764 3.31 32.64 37.09
CA GLU A 764 3.79 33.82 36.38
C GLU A 764 5.33 33.86 36.45
N ILE A 765 5.99 33.97 35.30
CA ILE A 765 7.44 34.16 35.21
C ILE A 765 7.73 35.44 34.41
N GLU A 766 8.88 36.05 34.67
CA GLU A 766 9.38 37.16 33.87
C GLU A 766 10.27 36.60 32.74
N LYS A 767 9.86 36.82 31.49
CA LYS A 767 10.61 36.44 30.29
C LYS A 767 10.71 37.67 29.38
N ASP A 768 11.93 38.08 29.06
CA ASP A 768 12.21 39.26 28.22
C ASP A 768 11.56 40.57 28.71
N GLY A 769 11.37 40.70 30.04
CA GLY A 769 10.73 41.87 30.67
C GLY A 769 9.19 41.83 30.65
N GLU A 770 8.58 40.75 30.14
CA GLU A 770 7.14 40.53 30.14
C GLU A 770 6.76 39.40 31.10
N LYS A 771 5.61 39.58 31.79
CA LYS A 771 5.01 38.55 32.64
C LYS A 771 4.27 37.55 31.77
N VAL A 772 4.73 36.30 31.78
CA VAL A 772 4.13 35.20 31.02
C VAL A 772 3.81 34.03 31.93
N ASP A 773 2.64 33.41 31.72
CA ASP A 773 2.28 32.20 32.43
C ASP A 773 3.01 30.99 31.85
N LYS A 774 3.67 30.22 32.72
CA LYS A 774 4.28 28.93 32.39
C LYS A 774 3.85 27.85 33.36
N VAL A 775 3.85 26.62 32.91
CA VAL A 775 3.57 25.46 33.77
C VAL A 775 4.80 25.17 34.63
N THR A 776 4.60 25.01 35.93
CA THR A 776 5.58 24.54 36.91
C THR A 776 5.09 23.23 37.53
N ALA A 777 6.02 22.33 37.84
CA ALA A 777 5.75 21.07 38.51
C ALA A 777 6.10 21.18 40.00
N PHE A 778 5.25 20.64 40.87
CA PHE A 778 5.38 20.74 42.32
C PHE A 778 5.20 19.36 42.97
N ILE A 779 5.94 19.11 44.05
CA ILE A 779 5.62 18.08 45.03
C ILE A 779 4.66 18.71 46.04
N VAL A 780 3.44 18.20 46.13
CA VAL A 780 2.43 18.68 47.08
C VAL A 780 2.11 17.55 48.05
N GLU A 781 2.27 17.79 49.35
CA GLU A 781 1.84 16.85 50.38
C GLU A 781 0.39 17.14 50.74
N ARG A 782 -0.43 16.10 50.95
CA ARG A 782 -1.82 16.27 51.41
C ARG A 782 -1.88 17.06 52.72
N GLU A 783 -0.89 16.85 53.59
CA GLU A 783 -0.78 17.49 54.90
C GLU A 783 -0.48 18.99 54.86
N PHE A 784 -0.09 19.54 53.70
CA PHE A 784 0.12 20.99 53.56
C PHE A 784 -1.18 21.80 53.77
N GLY A 785 -2.34 21.15 53.73
CA GLY A 785 -3.63 21.80 53.92
C GLY A 785 -4.18 22.40 52.63
N GLY A 786 -5.50 22.62 52.59
CA GLY A 786 -6.19 23.07 51.38
C GLY A 786 -6.33 21.99 50.29
N VAL A 787 -5.85 20.77 50.53
CA VAL A 787 -5.97 19.64 49.58
C VAL A 787 -7.17 18.78 49.94
N THR A 788 -8.15 18.68 49.05
CA THR A 788 -9.32 17.80 49.20
C THR A 788 -9.55 16.99 47.93
N ASN A 789 -10.45 16.00 47.97
CA ASN A 789 -10.77 15.19 46.80
C ASN A 789 -12.27 14.84 46.75
N GLY A 790 -12.75 14.59 45.53
CA GLY A 790 -14.12 14.13 45.29
C GLY A 790 -14.32 12.66 45.68
N LYS A 791 -15.56 12.18 45.52
CA LYS A 791 -15.86 10.74 45.61
C LYS A 791 -15.16 9.97 44.48
N PRO A 792 -14.87 8.66 44.65
CA PRO A 792 -14.41 7.83 43.55
C PRO A 792 -15.42 7.80 42.39
N GLU A 793 -14.90 7.86 41.16
CA GLU A 793 -15.69 7.81 39.92
C GLU A 793 -16.17 6.39 39.62
N ASP A 794 -17.45 6.25 39.23
CA ASP A 794 -17.98 4.99 38.68
C ASP A 794 -17.67 4.90 37.19
N LYS A 795 -16.98 3.84 36.80
CA LYS A 795 -16.30 3.73 35.50
C LYS A 795 -16.44 2.33 34.92
N LEU A 796 -16.24 2.23 33.61
CA LEU A 796 -16.44 1.00 32.83
C LEU A 796 -15.58 -0.18 33.31
N GLY A 797 -14.28 0.04 33.48
CA GLY A 797 -13.29 -0.97 33.86
C GLY A 797 -12.31 -0.41 34.89
N ILE A 798 -11.31 -1.21 35.26
CA ILE A 798 -10.31 -0.95 36.30
C ILE A 798 -10.96 -0.42 37.59
N ARG A 799 -12.14 -0.96 37.92
CA ARG A 799 -13.07 -0.36 38.88
C ARG A 799 -12.47 -0.26 40.29
N GLY A 800 -11.58 -1.19 40.64
CA GLY A 800 -10.86 -1.18 41.92
C GLY A 800 -9.83 -0.06 42.07
N SER A 801 -9.32 0.49 40.96
CA SER A 801 -8.37 1.60 41.01
C SER A 801 -9.09 2.88 41.43
N ASN A 802 -8.53 3.62 42.39
CA ASN A 802 -9.10 4.88 42.82
C ASN A 802 -8.95 5.95 41.73
N THR A 803 -10.03 6.64 41.40
CA THR A 803 -10.03 7.76 40.44
C THR A 803 -10.99 8.82 40.98
N CYS A 804 -10.53 10.06 41.17
CA CYS A 804 -11.40 11.13 41.67
C CYS A 804 -10.88 12.51 41.21
N GLU A 805 -11.67 13.54 41.49
CA GLU A 805 -11.17 14.92 41.46
C GLU A 805 -10.24 15.20 42.65
N VAL A 806 -9.28 16.11 42.48
CA VAL A 806 -8.42 16.64 43.55
C VAL A 806 -8.45 18.16 43.49
N HIS A 807 -8.71 18.81 44.61
CA HIS A 807 -8.97 20.23 44.72
C HIS A 807 -7.90 20.87 45.60
N PHE A 808 -7.39 22.01 45.18
CA PHE A 808 -6.39 22.81 45.90
C PHE A 808 -7.00 24.19 46.19
N ASP A 809 -7.18 24.52 47.46
CA ASP A 809 -7.67 25.82 47.94
C ASP A 809 -6.61 26.47 48.83
N ASN A 810 -5.93 27.47 48.27
CA ASN A 810 -4.84 28.20 48.89
C ASN A 810 -3.76 27.30 49.53
N THR A 811 -3.52 26.12 48.96
CA THR A 811 -2.56 25.14 49.46
C THR A 811 -1.15 25.74 49.50
N PRO A 812 -0.52 25.86 50.68
CA PRO A 812 0.84 26.38 50.79
C PRO A 812 1.85 25.30 50.36
N VAL A 813 2.63 25.59 49.32
CA VAL A 813 3.67 24.70 48.78
C VAL A 813 5.02 25.39 48.91
N PRO A 814 5.97 24.86 49.71
CA PRO A 814 7.29 25.46 49.85
C PRO A 814 8.03 25.58 48.51
N ILE A 815 8.88 26.60 48.36
CA ILE A 815 9.63 26.81 47.10
C ILE A 815 10.58 25.65 46.79
N GLU A 816 11.13 25.00 47.81
CA GLU A 816 11.97 23.80 47.69
C GLU A 816 11.22 22.56 47.21
N ASN A 817 9.89 22.62 47.10
CA ASN A 817 9.06 21.56 46.55
C ASN A 817 8.80 21.71 45.03
N VAL A 818 9.35 22.74 44.37
CA VAL A 818 9.36 22.83 42.91
C VAL A 818 10.23 21.70 42.33
N ILE A 819 9.70 20.97 41.35
CA ILE A 819 10.43 19.92 40.63
C ILE A 819 11.04 20.53 39.37
N GLY A 820 12.37 20.46 39.24
CA GLY A 820 13.09 21.13 38.16
C GLY A 820 13.10 22.65 38.33
N GLU A 821 12.74 23.38 37.27
CA GLU A 821 12.78 24.85 37.25
C GLU A 821 11.36 25.45 37.23
N VAL A 822 11.20 26.63 37.82
CA VAL A 822 9.96 27.43 37.70
C VAL A 822 9.74 27.76 36.22
N GLY A 823 8.55 27.43 35.72
CA GLY A 823 8.16 27.52 34.32
C GLY A 823 8.61 26.34 33.43
N GLY A 824 9.40 25.41 33.97
CA GLY A 824 9.89 24.21 33.27
C GLY A 824 8.98 22.97 33.38
N GLY A 825 7.84 23.07 34.05
CA GLY A 825 6.96 21.96 34.40
C GLY A 825 6.36 21.22 33.21
N PHE A 826 6.13 21.88 32.07
CA PHE A 826 5.63 21.20 30.87
C PHE A 826 6.63 20.15 30.35
N LYS A 827 7.94 20.47 30.37
CA LYS A 827 9.01 19.54 30.00
C LYS A 827 9.06 18.35 30.96
N VAL A 828 8.91 18.61 32.26
CA VAL A 828 8.83 17.57 33.31
C VAL A 828 7.65 16.63 33.04
N ALA A 829 6.46 17.17 32.77
CA ALA A 829 5.27 16.37 32.45
C ALA A 829 5.50 15.45 31.25
N MET A 830 6.06 15.98 30.15
CA MET A 830 6.32 15.18 28.94
C MET A 830 7.36 14.09 29.19
N ASN A 831 8.44 14.39 29.92
CA ASN A 831 9.45 13.39 30.26
C ASN A 831 8.89 12.26 31.13
N ILE A 832 8.03 12.58 32.10
CA ILE A 832 7.34 11.59 32.93
C ILE A 832 6.52 10.64 32.05
N LEU A 833 5.62 11.19 31.22
CA LEU A 833 4.75 10.38 30.35
C LEU A 833 5.55 9.54 29.35
N ASN A 834 6.66 10.05 28.83
CA ASN A 834 7.51 9.30 27.91
C ASN A 834 8.21 8.12 28.60
N SER A 835 8.60 8.27 29.87
CA SER A 835 9.40 7.28 30.59
C SER A 835 8.66 5.97 30.91
N GLY A 836 7.33 5.98 31.01
CA GLY A 836 6.52 4.81 31.41
C GLY A 836 5.82 4.08 30.27
N ARG A 837 5.68 4.68 29.08
CA ARG A 837 4.81 4.14 28.01
C ARG A 837 5.23 2.79 27.44
N PHE A 838 6.52 2.43 27.51
CA PHE A 838 7.00 1.15 26.97
C PHE A 838 6.45 -0.07 27.74
N SER A 839 6.22 0.05 29.06
CA SER A 839 5.75 -1.07 29.90
C SER A 839 4.29 -1.45 29.62
N MET A 840 3.54 -0.59 28.91
CA MET A 840 2.19 -0.92 28.46
C MET A 840 2.20 -2.08 27.46
N GLY A 841 3.27 -2.25 26.69
CA GLY A 841 3.42 -3.38 25.78
C GLY A 841 3.67 -4.70 26.49
N SER A 842 4.48 -4.73 27.54
CA SER A 842 4.67 -5.96 28.34
C SER A 842 3.44 -6.27 29.19
N SER A 843 2.82 -5.26 29.82
CA SER A 843 1.55 -5.40 30.54
C SER A 843 0.47 -6.04 29.67
N GLY A 844 0.27 -5.50 28.46
CA GLY A 844 -0.67 -6.04 27.49
C GLY A 844 -0.35 -7.46 27.06
N ALA A 845 0.93 -7.76 26.81
CA ALA A 845 1.37 -9.10 26.46
C ALA A 845 1.08 -10.11 27.58
N GLY A 846 1.34 -9.75 28.85
CA GLY A 846 1.06 -10.59 30.01
C GLY A 846 -0.42 -10.97 30.11
N VAL A 847 -1.31 -9.97 30.02
CA VAL A 847 -2.77 -10.19 30.00
C VAL A 847 -3.19 -11.11 28.87
N LEU A 848 -2.72 -10.84 27.64
CA LEU A 848 -3.09 -11.64 26.48
C LEU A 848 -2.56 -13.06 26.54
N LYS A 849 -1.37 -13.31 27.09
CA LYS A 849 -0.85 -14.67 27.32
C LYS A 849 -1.76 -15.46 28.25
N LYS A 850 -2.18 -14.87 29.39
CA LYS A 850 -3.11 -15.53 30.33
C LYS A 850 -4.47 -15.78 29.67
N MET A 851 -5.04 -14.78 29.00
CA MET A 851 -6.31 -14.92 28.28
C MET A 851 -6.23 -16.01 27.20
N MET A 852 -5.17 -16.02 26.40
CA MET A 852 -4.99 -17.00 25.32
C MET A 852 -4.92 -18.43 25.86
N GLY A 853 -4.28 -18.65 27.02
CA GLY A 853 -4.31 -19.94 27.71
C GLY A 853 -5.72 -20.38 28.11
N LEU A 854 -6.47 -19.50 28.79
CA LEU A 854 -7.85 -19.78 29.23
C LEU A 854 -8.80 -20.04 28.04
N VAL A 855 -8.68 -19.26 26.97
CA VAL A 855 -9.53 -19.41 25.78
C VAL A 855 -9.12 -20.63 24.95
N ALA A 856 -7.83 -20.99 24.92
CA ALA A 856 -7.36 -22.21 24.26
C ALA A 856 -7.95 -23.47 24.91
N GLU A 857 -8.05 -23.50 26.24
CA GLU A 857 -8.72 -24.60 26.96
C GLU A 857 -10.19 -24.73 26.54
N HIS A 858 -10.92 -23.62 26.46
CA HIS A 858 -12.30 -23.64 25.96
C HIS A 858 -12.36 -24.16 24.51
N ALA A 859 -11.47 -23.67 23.65
CA ALA A 859 -11.47 -24.03 22.24
C ALA A 859 -11.15 -25.53 22.00
N THR A 860 -10.31 -26.14 22.84
CA THR A 860 -9.93 -27.55 22.71
C THR A 860 -10.92 -28.51 23.34
N THR A 861 -11.80 -28.04 24.22
CA THR A 861 -12.79 -28.87 24.92
C THR A 861 -14.22 -28.69 24.40
N ARG A 862 -14.55 -27.53 23.83
CA ARG A 862 -15.89 -27.23 23.30
C ARG A 862 -16.09 -27.85 21.92
N ALA A 863 -17.08 -28.73 21.78
CA ALA A 863 -17.52 -29.28 20.50
C ALA A 863 -18.72 -28.53 19.91
N GLN A 864 -18.69 -28.26 18.61
CA GLN A 864 -19.83 -27.78 17.81
C GLN A 864 -19.75 -28.41 16.41
N PHE A 865 -20.91 -28.66 15.79
CA PHE A 865 -20.99 -29.30 14.47
C PHE A 865 -20.15 -30.60 14.35
N GLY A 866 -20.06 -31.38 15.45
CA GLY A 866 -19.37 -32.68 15.47
C GLY A 866 -17.84 -32.63 15.58
N GLN A 867 -17.22 -31.46 15.81
CA GLN A 867 -15.77 -31.33 16.00
C GLN A 867 -15.43 -30.24 17.05
N TYR A 868 -14.21 -30.22 17.58
CA TYR A 868 -13.81 -29.21 18.57
C TYR A 868 -13.63 -27.83 17.92
N LEU A 869 -13.85 -26.75 18.67
CA LEU A 869 -13.65 -25.39 18.16
C LEU A 869 -12.23 -25.20 17.59
N SER A 870 -11.23 -25.79 18.24
CA SER A 870 -9.83 -25.77 17.83
C SER A 870 -9.56 -26.38 16.45
N GLU A 871 -10.49 -27.16 15.88
CA GLU A 871 -10.34 -27.81 14.57
C GLU A 871 -10.80 -26.90 13.42
N PHE A 872 -11.65 -25.91 13.69
CA PHE A 872 -12.16 -24.99 12.68
C PHE A 872 -11.11 -23.96 12.24
N PRO A 873 -10.89 -23.77 10.92
CA PRO A 873 -9.92 -22.80 10.41
C PRO A 873 -10.15 -21.35 10.89
N LEU A 874 -11.40 -20.92 11.06
CA LEU A 874 -11.72 -19.57 11.54
C LEU A 874 -11.28 -19.35 13.00
N ILE A 875 -11.32 -20.39 13.84
CA ILE A 875 -10.84 -20.31 15.22
C ILE A 875 -9.31 -20.32 15.22
N LYS A 876 -8.68 -21.17 14.40
CA LYS A 876 -7.22 -21.18 14.22
C LYS A 876 -6.67 -19.83 13.76
N GLU A 877 -7.36 -19.14 12.85
CA GLU A 877 -6.98 -17.80 12.43
C GLU A 877 -7.00 -16.81 13.60
N LYS A 878 -8.05 -16.82 14.44
CA LYS A 878 -8.12 -15.94 15.62
C LYS A 878 -6.96 -16.21 16.59
N PHE A 879 -6.67 -17.48 16.92
CA PHE A 879 -5.52 -17.81 17.76
C PHE A 879 -4.18 -17.41 17.13
N ALA A 880 -4.01 -17.57 15.83
CA ALA A 880 -2.81 -17.11 15.14
C ALA A 880 -2.64 -15.59 15.24
N ARG A 881 -3.72 -14.82 15.06
CA ARG A 881 -3.71 -13.35 15.23
C ARG A 881 -3.41 -12.94 16.67
N LEU A 882 -4.03 -13.60 17.66
CA LEU A 882 -3.73 -13.40 19.09
C LEU A 882 -2.24 -13.61 19.38
N ALA A 883 -1.67 -14.74 18.92
CA ALA A 883 -0.27 -15.07 19.10
C ALA A 883 0.68 -14.07 18.42
N ILE A 884 0.38 -13.69 17.17
CA ILE A 884 1.16 -12.70 16.42
C ILE A 884 1.17 -11.35 17.13
N THR A 885 -0.01 -10.81 17.46
CA THR A 885 -0.12 -9.49 18.09
C THR A 885 0.55 -9.46 19.46
N THR A 886 0.37 -10.51 20.27
CA THR A 886 1.02 -10.66 21.59
C THR A 886 2.54 -10.72 21.46
N TYR A 887 3.06 -11.51 20.52
CA TYR A 887 4.50 -11.63 20.30
C TYR A 887 5.12 -10.32 19.83
N VAL A 888 4.47 -9.61 18.91
CA VAL A 888 4.99 -8.35 18.37
C VAL A 888 5.00 -7.24 19.43
N MET A 889 3.92 -7.07 20.20
CA MET A 889 3.88 -6.04 21.26
C MET A 889 4.91 -6.31 22.35
N GLU A 890 5.09 -7.58 22.75
CA GLU A 890 6.12 -7.97 23.70
C GLU A 890 7.52 -7.66 23.14
N SER A 891 7.75 -7.99 21.86
CA SER A 891 9.03 -7.72 21.20
C SER A 891 9.36 -6.22 21.17
N MET A 892 8.36 -5.37 20.92
CA MET A 892 8.54 -3.92 20.91
C MET A 892 8.81 -3.37 22.31
N ALA A 893 8.09 -3.85 23.32
CA ALA A 893 8.27 -3.43 24.71
C ALA A 893 9.69 -3.74 25.21
N TYR A 894 10.14 -4.98 25.00
CA TYR A 894 11.46 -5.43 25.45
C TYR A 894 12.61 -4.87 24.61
N LEU A 895 12.42 -4.64 23.30
CA LEU A 895 13.40 -3.90 22.51
C LEU A 895 13.57 -2.47 23.05
N THR A 896 12.46 -1.78 23.33
CA THR A 896 12.49 -0.41 23.87
C THR A 896 13.14 -0.39 25.26
N ALA A 897 12.74 -1.31 26.15
CA ALA A 897 13.27 -1.43 27.50
C ALA A 897 14.77 -1.72 27.51
N GLY A 898 15.23 -2.73 26.77
CA GLY A 898 16.66 -3.03 26.71
C GLY A 898 17.48 -1.94 26.03
N THR A 899 16.88 -1.13 25.15
CA THR A 899 17.54 0.07 24.62
C THR A 899 17.66 1.16 25.68
N LEU A 900 16.65 1.35 26.54
CA LEU A 900 16.75 2.24 27.70
C LEU A 900 17.88 1.84 28.65
N ASP A 901 18.07 0.53 28.85
CA ASP A 901 19.08 0.00 29.75
C ASP A 901 20.50 0.04 29.18
N ALA A 902 20.64 -0.13 27.86
CA ALA A 902 21.94 -0.24 27.21
C ALA A 902 22.64 1.12 26.98
N TYR A 903 21.89 2.23 26.95
CA TYR A 903 22.43 3.55 26.62
C TYR A 903 22.23 4.54 27.77
N GLU A 904 23.20 5.44 27.95
CA GLU A 904 23.13 6.51 28.93
C GLU A 904 22.28 7.66 28.34
N GLN A 905 21.03 7.81 28.83
CA GLN A 905 20.06 8.84 28.40
C GLN A 905 19.55 8.77 26.94
N PRO A 906 18.99 7.64 26.47
CA PRO A 906 18.43 7.58 25.12
C PRO A 906 17.06 8.30 25.05
N ASP A 907 16.82 9.04 23.96
CA ASP A 907 15.48 9.58 23.65
C ASP A 907 14.70 8.53 22.84
N LEU A 908 13.82 7.82 23.53
CA LEU A 908 12.93 6.81 22.95
C LEU A 908 11.46 7.24 23.04
N SER A 909 11.20 8.54 23.03
CA SER A 909 9.84 9.09 23.14
C SER A 909 8.93 8.64 21.98
N LEU A 910 9.49 8.49 20.77
CA LEU A 910 8.79 7.98 19.60
C LEU A 910 8.45 6.50 19.72
N GLU A 911 9.44 5.67 20.04
CA GLU A 911 9.32 4.23 20.22
C GLU A 911 8.33 3.92 21.34
N ALA A 912 8.42 4.61 22.47
CA ALA A 912 7.49 4.45 23.58
C ALA A 912 6.05 4.82 23.19
N ALA A 913 5.84 5.91 22.42
CA ALA A 913 4.52 6.25 21.89
C ALA A 913 3.99 5.20 20.90
N ILE A 914 4.86 4.66 20.04
CA ILE A 914 4.52 3.59 19.09
C ILE A 914 4.11 2.32 19.84
N VAL A 915 4.87 1.90 20.87
CA VAL A 915 4.55 0.75 21.73
C VAL A 915 3.19 0.94 22.38
N LYS A 916 2.91 2.12 22.94
CA LYS A 916 1.63 2.46 23.57
C LYS A 916 0.46 2.31 22.59
N ILE A 917 0.57 2.90 21.39
CA ILE A 917 -0.50 2.83 20.37
C ILE A 917 -0.73 1.38 19.94
N PHE A 918 0.34 0.68 19.52
CA PHE A 918 0.23 -0.68 19.00
C PHE A 918 -0.32 -1.64 20.05
N SER A 919 0.18 -1.56 21.28
CA SER A 919 -0.17 -2.49 22.35
C SER A 919 -1.58 -2.25 22.87
N SER A 920 -2.01 -0.99 23.04
CA SER A 920 -3.37 -0.68 23.51
C SER A 920 -4.45 -1.11 22.51
N GLU A 921 -4.24 -0.89 21.21
CA GLU A 921 -5.14 -1.36 20.15
C GLU A 921 -5.10 -2.89 20.01
N GLY A 922 -3.89 -3.46 20.08
CA GLY A 922 -3.68 -4.90 20.06
C GLY A 922 -4.42 -5.60 21.19
N CYS A 923 -4.32 -5.10 22.43
CA CYS A 923 -5.02 -5.61 23.59
C CYS A 923 -6.54 -5.57 23.41
N TRP A 924 -7.08 -4.43 22.95
CA TRP A 924 -8.52 -4.30 22.72
C TRP A 924 -9.04 -5.29 21.69
N VAL A 925 -8.39 -5.37 20.53
CA VAL A 925 -8.79 -6.30 19.45
C VAL A 925 -8.67 -7.74 19.93
N CYS A 926 -7.55 -8.10 20.57
CA CYS A 926 -7.30 -9.46 21.03
C CYS A 926 -8.28 -9.88 22.14
N ALA A 927 -8.52 -9.03 23.13
CA ALA A 927 -9.51 -9.31 24.18
C ALA A 927 -10.91 -9.51 23.57
N ASN A 928 -11.32 -8.67 22.61
CA ASN A 928 -12.59 -8.80 21.93
C ASN A 928 -12.69 -10.12 21.12
N GLU A 929 -11.61 -10.53 20.46
CA GLU A 929 -11.55 -11.81 19.74
C GLU A 929 -11.60 -13.02 20.68
N CYS A 930 -11.00 -12.92 21.87
CA CYS A 930 -11.16 -13.92 22.92
C CYS A 930 -12.63 -14.11 23.32
N LEU A 931 -13.38 -13.02 23.54
CA LEU A 931 -14.82 -13.10 23.79
C LEU A 931 -15.56 -13.77 22.63
N GLN A 932 -15.20 -13.44 21.39
CA GLN A 932 -15.83 -14.02 20.20
C GLN A 932 -15.62 -15.53 20.10
N ILE A 933 -14.44 -16.05 20.50
CA ILE A 933 -14.16 -17.50 20.54
C ILE A 933 -15.01 -18.19 21.61
N LEU A 934 -15.18 -17.54 22.77
CA LEU A 934 -15.98 -18.05 23.90
C LEU A 934 -17.50 -18.00 23.64
N GLY A 935 -17.94 -17.18 22.67
CA GLY A 935 -19.35 -16.96 22.36
C GLY A 935 -20.10 -16.40 23.56
N GLY A 936 -21.23 -17.02 23.92
CA GLY A 936 -22.07 -16.56 25.04
C GLY A 936 -21.32 -16.49 26.38
N LEU A 937 -20.35 -17.38 26.63
CA LEU A 937 -19.57 -17.38 27.89
C LEU A 937 -18.71 -16.12 28.04
N GLY A 938 -18.18 -15.61 26.92
CA GLY A 938 -17.38 -14.37 26.93
C GLY A 938 -18.17 -13.15 27.38
N TYR A 939 -19.50 -13.19 27.30
CA TYR A 939 -20.39 -12.10 27.69
C TYR A 939 -20.90 -12.21 29.14
N MET A 940 -20.68 -13.33 29.82
CA MET A 940 -21.18 -13.56 31.18
C MET A 940 -20.18 -13.05 32.23
N LYS A 941 -20.70 -12.34 33.25
CA LYS A 941 -19.91 -11.77 34.35
C LYS A 941 -19.34 -12.79 35.33
N ASP A 942 -19.81 -14.04 35.28
CA ASP A 942 -19.25 -15.12 36.11
C ASP A 942 -17.83 -15.51 35.69
N TYR A 943 -17.40 -15.10 34.50
CA TYR A 943 -16.07 -15.37 33.97
C TYR A 943 -15.26 -14.07 33.82
N PRO A 944 -13.92 -14.13 33.89
CA PRO A 944 -13.07 -12.94 33.92
C PRO A 944 -13.00 -12.19 32.57
N TYR A 945 -13.52 -12.77 31.48
CA TYR A 945 -13.25 -12.30 30.12
C TYR A 945 -13.79 -10.90 29.83
N GLU A 946 -15.05 -10.64 30.21
CA GLU A 946 -15.70 -9.35 29.95
C GLU A 946 -15.04 -8.23 30.76
N ARG A 947 -14.61 -8.51 32.00
CA ARG A 947 -13.85 -7.58 32.84
C ARG A 947 -12.55 -7.17 32.16
N LEU A 948 -11.76 -8.13 31.67
CA LEU A 948 -10.49 -7.83 30.99
C LEU A 948 -10.70 -6.98 29.72
N LEU A 949 -11.82 -7.17 29.01
CA LEU A 949 -12.20 -6.30 27.90
C LEU A 949 -12.53 -4.87 28.37
N ARG A 950 -13.33 -4.73 29.45
CA ARG A 950 -13.67 -3.42 30.05
C ARG A 950 -12.41 -2.68 30.51
N ASP A 951 -11.51 -3.38 31.20
CA ASP A 951 -10.25 -2.85 31.72
C ASP A 951 -9.34 -2.36 30.57
N GLY A 952 -9.26 -3.12 29.48
CA GLY A 952 -8.44 -2.77 28.33
C GLY A 952 -8.90 -1.52 27.57
N ARG A 953 -10.15 -1.08 27.73
CA ARG A 953 -10.69 0.05 26.93
C ARG A 953 -9.99 1.38 27.22
N ILE A 954 -9.60 1.63 28.48
CA ILE A 954 -8.99 2.90 28.87
C ILE A 954 -7.56 3.07 28.33
N LEU A 955 -6.88 1.96 27.99
CA LEU A 955 -5.50 1.98 27.50
C LEU A 955 -5.33 2.80 26.21
N MET A 956 -6.37 2.90 25.38
CA MET A 956 -6.34 3.71 24.15
C MET A 956 -6.53 5.22 24.40
N ILE A 957 -6.87 5.62 25.63
CA ILE A 957 -7.28 6.99 25.98
C ILE A 957 -6.24 7.69 26.87
N PHE A 958 -5.93 7.11 28.03
CA PHE A 958 -5.01 7.73 28.99
C PHE A 958 -3.55 7.66 28.52
N GLU A 959 -2.62 8.29 29.25
CA GLU A 959 -1.19 8.35 28.87
C GLU A 959 -0.95 9.01 27.48
N GLY A 960 -1.91 9.85 27.06
CA GLY A 960 -2.03 10.38 25.70
C GLY A 960 -2.93 9.50 24.83
N THR A 961 -3.98 10.10 24.25
CA THR A 961 -4.88 9.38 23.33
C THR A 961 -4.10 8.87 22.13
N ASN A 962 -4.53 7.73 21.57
CA ASN A 962 -3.82 7.15 20.42
C ASN A 962 -3.82 8.09 19.21
N GLU A 963 -4.84 8.95 19.06
CA GLU A 963 -4.86 10.00 18.02
C GLU A 963 -3.75 11.03 18.23
N ILE A 964 -3.61 11.56 19.46
CA ILE A 964 -2.59 12.56 19.78
C ILE A 964 -1.19 11.96 19.67
N LEU A 965 -0.99 10.72 20.13
CA LEU A 965 0.29 10.03 19.98
C LEU A 965 0.64 9.76 18.52
N ARG A 966 -0.33 9.44 17.66
CA ARG A 966 -0.08 9.37 16.20
C ARG A 966 0.33 10.71 15.62
N MET A 967 -0.30 11.81 16.04
CA MET A 967 0.12 13.15 15.61
C MET A 967 1.53 13.48 16.09
N PHE A 968 1.86 13.16 17.35
CA PHE A 968 3.19 13.31 17.91
C PHE A 968 4.23 12.53 17.10
N VAL A 969 4.01 11.23 16.86
CA VAL A 969 4.92 10.36 16.08
C VAL A 969 5.16 10.93 14.68
N ALA A 970 4.10 11.31 13.98
CA ALA A 970 4.23 11.85 12.62
C ALA A 970 4.92 13.22 12.60
N LEU A 971 4.54 14.13 13.51
CA LEU A 971 5.05 15.50 13.51
C LEU A 971 6.50 15.61 13.97
N GLN A 972 6.90 14.88 15.01
CA GLN A 972 8.30 14.82 15.43
C GLN A 972 9.19 14.25 14.32
N GLY A 973 8.76 13.14 13.68
CA GLY A 973 9.44 12.60 12.52
C GLY A 973 9.53 13.60 11.35
N CYS A 974 8.43 14.27 11.03
CA CYS A 974 8.39 15.31 10.00
C CYS A 974 9.25 16.54 10.35
N GLN A 975 9.35 16.94 11.61
CA GLN A 975 10.15 18.08 12.04
C GLN A 975 11.64 17.80 11.79
N HIS A 976 12.11 16.60 12.13
CA HIS A 976 13.48 16.18 11.84
C HIS A 976 13.73 16.15 10.33
N ALA A 977 12.88 15.45 9.57
CA ALA A 977 13.01 15.35 8.11
C ALA A 977 12.91 16.73 7.42
N GLY A 978 12.02 17.59 7.88
CA GLY A 978 11.80 18.94 7.37
C GLY A 978 13.03 19.84 7.51
N LYS A 979 13.77 19.73 8.62
CA LYS A 979 15.06 20.43 8.80
C LYS A 979 16.08 20.03 7.73
N GLN A 980 16.15 18.74 7.40
CA GLN A 980 17.08 18.23 6.38
C GLN A 980 16.61 18.53 4.95
N LEU A 981 15.30 18.48 4.71
CA LEU A 981 14.69 18.61 3.39
C LEU A 981 14.29 20.03 3.02
N LYS A 982 14.47 21.00 3.93
CA LYS A 982 14.05 22.40 3.76
C LYS A 982 14.42 22.98 2.40
N ASP A 983 15.68 22.83 1.99
CA ASP A 983 16.18 23.37 0.71
C ASP A 983 15.61 22.63 -0.50
N LEU A 984 15.47 21.31 -0.42
CA LEU A 984 14.89 20.49 -1.48
C LEU A 984 13.40 20.81 -1.66
N VAL A 985 12.64 20.82 -0.56
CA VAL A 985 11.21 21.14 -0.53
C VAL A 985 10.98 22.56 -1.02
N LYS A 986 11.77 23.54 -0.58
CA LYS A 986 11.67 24.93 -1.05
C LYS A 986 11.91 25.06 -2.56
N LYS A 987 12.88 24.32 -3.11
CA LYS A 987 13.17 24.31 -4.55
C LYS A 987 12.09 23.58 -5.36
N LEU A 988 11.57 22.46 -4.87
CA LEU A 988 10.51 21.68 -5.53
C LEU A 988 9.16 22.43 -5.54
N ARG A 989 8.85 23.17 -4.47
CA ARG A 989 7.63 23.99 -4.38
C ARG A 989 7.66 25.27 -5.24
N ASN A 990 8.83 25.66 -5.77
CA ASN A 990 8.97 26.78 -6.70
C ASN A 990 9.48 26.30 -8.08
N PRO A 991 8.61 25.68 -8.89
CA PRO A 991 8.99 25.08 -10.18
C PRO A 991 9.48 26.10 -11.20
N LEU A 992 9.04 27.37 -11.11
CA LEU A 992 9.47 28.44 -12.00
C LEU A 992 10.92 28.88 -11.74
N ALA A 993 11.36 28.87 -10.49
CA ALA A 993 12.73 29.25 -10.13
C ALA A 993 13.75 28.10 -10.31
N ASN A 994 13.30 26.83 -10.28
CA ASN A 994 14.18 25.66 -10.40
C ASN A 994 13.63 24.59 -11.38
N PRO A 995 13.38 24.95 -12.66
CA PRO A 995 12.70 24.05 -13.60
C PRO A 995 13.48 22.76 -13.84
N GLY A 996 14.80 22.82 -13.95
CA GLY A 996 15.64 21.63 -14.18
C GLY A 996 15.54 20.57 -13.07
N LEU A 997 15.48 21.02 -11.81
CA LEU A 997 15.33 20.11 -10.66
C LEU A 997 13.92 19.52 -10.61
N PHE A 998 12.89 20.33 -10.85
CA PHE A 998 11.50 19.89 -10.88
C PHE A 998 11.27 18.85 -11.99
N PHE A 999 11.66 19.14 -13.23
CA PHE A 999 11.52 18.20 -14.36
C PHE A 999 12.37 16.95 -14.18
N GLY A 1000 13.59 17.06 -13.65
CA GLY A 1000 14.44 15.91 -13.34
C GLY A 1000 13.81 14.99 -12.29
N THR A 1001 13.21 15.57 -11.25
CA THR A 1001 12.51 14.83 -10.19
C THR A 1001 11.22 14.20 -10.71
N LEU A 1002 10.44 14.91 -11.53
CA LEU A 1002 9.23 14.39 -12.17
C LEU A 1002 9.54 13.22 -13.11
N LYS A 1003 10.62 13.32 -13.90
CA LYS A 1003 11.08 12.22 -14.78
C LYS A 1003 11.47 10.98 -13.98
N LYS A 1004 12.24 11.15 -12.89
CA LYS A 1004 12.57 10.02 -11.98
C LYS A 1004 11.31 9.38 -11.43
N ARG A 1005 10.36 10.18 -10.94
CA ARG A 1005 9.07 9.72 -10.39
C ARG A 1005 8.22 8.97 -11.41
N MET A 1006 8.22 9.38 -12.67
CA MET A 1006 7.53 8.64 -13.74
C MET A 1006 8.20 7.30 -14.07
N MET A 1007 9.50 7.18 -13.85
CA MET A 1007 10.27 5.96 -14.15
C MET A 1007 10.36 4.99 -12.97
N SER A 1008 10.07 5.44 -11.74
CA SER A 1008 10.17 4.65 -10.51
C SER A 1008 8.79 4.37 -9.91
N ASP A 1009 8.51 3.11 -9.60
CA ASP A 1009 7.33 2.74 -8.81
C ASP A 1009 7.61 3.01 -7.32
N PRO A 1010 6.90 3.96 -6.66
CA PRO A 1010 7.11 4.27 -5.25
C PRO A 1010 6.78 3.10 -4.30
N LEU A 1011 6.04 2.10 -4.76
CA LEU A 1011 5.71 0.89 -3.98
C LEU A 1011 6.72 -0.24 -4.18
N LYS A 1012 7.69 -0.09 -5.10
CA LYS A 1012 8.75 -1.05 -5.39
C LYS A 1012 10.12 -0.36 -5.48
N PRO A 1013 10.58 0.23 -4.36
CA PRO A 1013 11.90 0.84 -4.29
C PRO A 1013 13.02 -0.19 -4.48
N ALA A 1014 14.16 0.27 -4.98
CA ALA A 1014 15.37 -0.55 -5.04
C ALA A 1014 15.99 -0.68 -3.65
N LEU A 1015 16.22 -1.91 -3.20
CA LEU A 1015 16.88 -2.25 -1.94
C LEU A 1015 18.38 -1.89 -2.02
N LYS A 1016 18.89 -1.17 -1.01
CA LYS A 1016 20.26 -0.63 -0.92
C LYS A 1016 20.86 -0.70 0.48
N LEU A 1017 20.06 -0.96 1.51
CA LEU A 1017 20.52 -1.11 2.89
C LEU A 1017 21.03 -2.52 3.16
N HIS A 1018 20.52 -3.52 2.43
CA HIS A 1018 20.88 -4.94 2.55
C HIS A 1018 20.64 -5.47 3.97
N LEU A 1019 19.46 -5.14 4.53
CA LEU A 1019 19.11 -5.56 5.90
C LEU A 1019 19.02 -7.09 6.04
N ASP A 1020 18.86 -7.82 4.94
CA ASP A 1020 18.87 -9.28 4.94
C ASP A 1020 20.23 -9.90 5.27
N GLU A 1021 21.32 -9.14 5.20
CA GLU A 1021 22.66 -9.58 5.59
C GLU A 1021 22.92 -9.46 7.11
N GLU A 1022 22.10 -8.68 7.82
CA GLU A 1022 22.29 -8.36 9.25
C GLU A 1022 21.42 -9.24 10.16
N VAL A 1023 20.61 -10.14 9.59
CA VAL A 1023 19.68 -11.01 10.32
C VAL A 1023 19.87 -12.47 9.94
N HIS A 1024 19.28 -13.39 10.72
CA HIS A 1024 19.31 -14.81 10.41
C HIS A 1024 18.80 -15.08 8.97
N PRO A 1025 19.45 -15.94 8.16
CA PRO A 1025 19.13 -16.13 6.74
C PRO A 1025 17.66 -16.49 6.45
N SER A 1026 16.99 -17.19 7.37
CA SER A 1026 15.56 -17.54 7.28
C SER A 1026 14.62 -16.33 7.29
N LEU A 1027 15.08 -15.16 7.75
CA LEU A 1027 14.31 -13.91 7.82
C LEU A 1027 14.56 -12.99 6.61
N LYS A 1028 15.29 -13.46 5.59
CA LYS A 1028 15.61 -12.65 4.40
C LYS A 1028 14.41 -11.92 3.81
N THR A 1029 13.27 -12.59 3.65
CA THR A 1029 12.06 -11.98 3.07
C THR A 1029 11.45 -10.92 3.99
N ALA A 1030 11.43 -11.16 5.30
CA ALA A 1030 10.96 -10.20 6.29
C ALA A 1030 11.85 -8.94 6.31
N ALA A 1031 13.18 -9.12 6.31
CA ALA A 1031 14.15 -8.02 6.27
C ALA A 1031 14.04 -7.19 4.98
N GLN A 1032 13.86 -7.84 3.83
CA GLN A 1032 13.62 -7.14 2.55
C GLN A 1032 12.30 -6.36 2.55
N SER A 1033 11.28 -6.86 3.24
CA SER A 1033 9.99 -6.17 3.40
C SER A 1033 10.14 -4.95 4.32
N LEU A 1034 10.88 -5.07 5.43
CA LEU A 1034 11.21 -3.95 6.31
C LEU A 1034 11.98 -2.85 5.56
N GLU A 1035 12.96 -3.25 4.75
CA GLU A 1035 13.73 -2.32 3.93
C GLU A 1035 12.85 -1.63 2.87
N THR A 1036 11.97 -2.39 2.21
CA THR A 1036 10.99 -1.85 1.26
C THR A 1036 10.10 -0.80 1.93
N GLY A 1037 9.54 -1.14 3.09
CA GLY A 1037 8.68 -0.26 3.87
C GLY A 1037 9.41 1.02 4.31
N THR A 1038 10.70 0.92 4.67
CA THR A 1038 11.53 2.07 5.05
C THR A 1038 11.66 3.08 3.91
N PHE A 1039 11.91 2.61 2.68
CA PHE A 1039 11.95 3.47 1.49
C PHE A 1039 10.57 4.03 1.10
N ILE A 1040 9.51 3.26 1.31
CA ILE A 1040 8.13 3.74 1.14
C ILE A 1040 7.86 4.89 2.11
N PHE A 1041 8.18 4.70 3.39
CA PHE A 1041 8.00 5.72 4.42
C PHE A 1041 8.77 7.01 4.12
N GLN A 1042 10.04 6.87 3.73
CA GLN A 1042 10.83 8.01 3.25
C GLN A 1042 10.11 8.77 2.13
N THR A 1043 9.64 8.04 1.12
CA THR A 1043 8.94 8.65 -0.01
C THR A 1043 7.64 9.32 0.47
N ALA A 1044 6.90 8.69 1.37
CA ALA A 1044 5.67 9.21 1.95
C ALA A 1044 5.91 10.57 2.64
N VAL A 1045 6.91 10.66 3.52
CA VAL A 1045 7.26 11.91 4.22
C VAL A 1045 7.70 13.00 3.25
N GLU A 1046 8.55 12.67 2.28
CA GLU A 1046 8.94 13.62 1.23
C GLU A 1046 7.72 14.19 0.49
N ARG A 1047 6.73 13.36 0.15
CA ARG A 1047 5.52 13.78 -0.56
C ARG A 1047 4.63 14.66 0.29
N VAL A 1048 4.42 14.30 1.55
CA VAL A 1048 3.59 15.09 2.47
C VAL A 1048 4.23 16.46 2.72
N LEU A 1049 5.54 16.52 2.98
CA LEU A 1049 6.27 17.79 3.16
C LEU A 1049 6.32 18.63 1.88
N GLU A 1050 6.51 18.00 0.72
CA GLU A 1050 6.45 18.70 -0.57
C GLU A 1050 5.07 19.35 -0.79
N ARG A 1051 3.99 18.61 -0.49
CA ARG A 1051 2.60 19.05 -0.70
C ARG A 1051 2.20 20.17 0.26
N TYR A 1052 2.51 20.06 1.55
CA TYR A 1052 1.98 20.99 2.56
C TYR A 1052 3.01 21.96 3.15
N GLY A 1053 4.30 21.62 3.14
CA GLY A 1053 5.32 22.41 3.83
C GLY A 1053 4.98 22.56 5.31
N ASN A 1054 5.12 23.77 5.86
CA ASN A 1054 4.80 24.05 7.26
C ASN A 1054 3.32 23.84 7.61
N LYS A 1055 2.41 23.83 6.63
CA LYS A 1055 0.98 23.60 6.87
C LYS A 1055 0.65 22.13 7.16
N VAL A 1056 1.63 21.23 7.08
CA VAL A 1056 1.46 19.80 7.37
C VAL A 1056 0.84 19.54 8.74
N VAL A 1057 1.04 20.44 9.71
CA VAL A 1057 0.47 20.35 11.07
C VAL A 1057 -1.06 20.28 11.09
N HIS A 1058 -1.73 20.78 10.05
CA HIS A 1058 -3.19 20.74 9.93
C HIS A 1058 -3.71 19.51 9.17
N GLU A 1059 -2.80 18.67 8.67
CA GLU A 1059 -3.11 17.60 7.73
C GLU A 1059 -3.21 16.25 8.45
N GLN A 1060 -4.10 16.19 9.45
CA GLN A 1060 -4.18 15.09 10.42
C GLN A 1060 -4.42 13.71 9.76
N LEU A 1061 -5.22 13.63 8.69
CA LEU A 1061 -5.46 12.36 8.00
C LEU A 1061 -4.19 11.83 7.32
N ASP A 1062 -3.38 12.70 6.70
CA ASP A 1062 -2.10 12.29 6.10
C ASP A 1062 -1.04 12.02 7.17
N LEU A 1063 -1.01 12.79 8.27
CA LEU A 1063 -0.16 12.52 9.42
C LEU A 1063 -0.49 11.17 10.08
N LYS A 1064 -1.77 10.81 10.20
CA LYS A 1064 -2.20 9.50 10.72
C LYS A 1064 -1.63 8.37 9.87
N ARG A 1065 -1.67 8.50 8.54
CA ARG A 1065 -1.12 7.50 7.60
C ARG A 1065 0.39 7.36 7.74
N LEU A 1066 1.11 8.48 7.91
CA LEU A 1066 2.53 8.46 8.19
C LEU A 1066 2.83 7.74 9.51
N ALA A 1067 2.10 8.05 10.57
CA ALA A 1067 2.26 7.39 11.87
C ALA A 1067 2.01 5.87 11.77
N ASN A 1068 0.95 5.45 11.08
CA ASN A 1068 0.63 4.03 10.87
C ASN A 1068 1.77 3.28 10.16
N ILE A 1069 2.38 3.89 9.14
CA ILE A 1069 3.53 3.30 8.45
C ILE A 1069 4.70 3.10 9.43
N VAL A 1070 5.04 4.11 10.24
CA VAL A 1070 6.16 4.01 11.20
C VAL A 1070 5.89 2.98 12.29
N ILE A 1071 4.66 2.91 12.78
CA ILE A 1071 4.24 1.91 13.78
C ILE A 1071 4.49 0.49 13.23
N ASP A 1072 4.06 0.21 12.00
CA ASP A 1072 4.30 -1.09 11.37
C ASP A 1072 5.81 -1.35 11.14
N LEU A 1073 6.60 -0.34 10.76
CA LEU A 1073 8.04 -0.50 10.60
C LEU A 1073 8.77 -0.83 11.90
N TYR A 1074 8.41 -0.16 12.99
CA TYR A 1074 9.01 -0.44 14.30
C TYR A 1074 8.62 -1.83 14.79
N ALA A 1075 7.33 -2.19 14.65
CA ALA A 1075 6.84 -3.52 14.97
C ALA A 1075 7.56 -4.63 14.18
N MET A 1076 7.78 -4.43 12.87
CA MET A 1076 8.55 -5.34 12.02
C MET A 1076 10.01 -5.45 12.50
N THR A 1077 10.64 -4.33 12.83
CA THR A 1077 12.02 -4.30 13.34
C THR A 1077 12.14 -5.12 14.61
N SER A 1078 11.25 -4.92 15.58
CA SER A 1078 11.28 -5.62 16.86
C SER A 1078 11.10 -7.13 16.74
N CYS A 1079 10.13 -7.61 15.95
CA CYS A 1079 9.91 -9.04 15.79
C CYS A 1079 11.02 -9.72 14.96
N ILE A 1080 11.56 -9.04 13.95
CA ILE A 1080 12.72 -9.53 13.17
C ILE A 1080 13.94 -9.66 14.07
N ALA A 1081 14.25 -8.64 14.87
CA ALA A 1081 15.39 -8.66 15.79
C ALA A 1081 15.27 -9.83 16.79
N ARG A 1082 14.10 -9.97 17.44
CA ARG A 1082 13.83 -11.05 18.40
C ARG A 1082 13.97 -12.43 17.78
N THR A 1083 13.31 -12.66 16.64
CA THR A 1083 13.33 -13.96 15.97
C THR A 1083 14.72 -14.29 15.41
N SER A 1084 15.45 -13.29 14.91
CA SER A 1084 16.83 -13.47 14.44
C SER A 1084 17.73 -13.96 15.56
N ARG A 1085 17.61 -13.34 16.75
CA ARG A 1085 18.32 -13.75 17.97
C ARG A 1085 17.91 -15.16 18.39
N SER A 1086 16.60 -15.42 18.48
CA SER A 1086 16.05 -16.73 18.87
C SER A 1086 16.55 -17.89 18.00
N LEU A 1087 16.58 -17.69 16.67
CA LEU A 1087 17.12 -18.67 15.72
C LEU A 1087 18.64 -18.84 15.88
N SER A 1088 19.37 -17.74 16.06
CA SER A 1088 20.83 -17.76 16.13
C SER A 1088 21.37 -18.48 17.36
N ILE A 1089 20.67 -18.40 18.50
CA ILE A 1089 21.06 -19.10 19.73
C ILE A 1089 20.35 -20.46 19.90
N GLY A 1090 19.43 -20.82 18.99
CA GLY A 1090 18.74 -22.11 18.99
C GLY A 1090 17.72 -22.29 20.12
N LEU A 1091 16.91 -21.25 20.42
CA LEU A 1091 15.84 -21.40 21.42
C LEU A 1091 14.76 -22.38 20.96
N ARG A 1092 14.10 -22.99 21.95
CA ARG A 1092 12.94 -23.85 21.74
C ARG A 1092 11.83 -23.07 21.04
N ASN A 1093 11.22 -23.70 20.03
CA ASN A 1093 10.14 -23.14 19.22
C ASN A 1093 10.53 -21.89 18.39
N SER A 1094 11.83 -21.65 18.15
CA SER A 1094 12.30 -20.57 17.26
C SER A 1094 11.72 -20.66 15.83
N ASP A 1095 11.40 -21.87 15.35
CA ASP A 1095 10.66 -22.08 14.10
C ASP A 1095 9.23 -21.48 14.13
N HIS A 1096 8.57 -21.48 15.29
CA HIS A 1096 7.26 -20.88 15.45
C HIS A 1096 7.35 -19.34 15.49
N GLU A 1097 8.39 -18.79 16.13
CA GLU A 1097 8.69 -17.35 16.07
C GLU A 1097 8.94 -16.90 14.62
N LEU A 1098 9.62 -17.74 13.82
CA LEU A 1098 9.81 -17.49 12.39
C LEU A 1098 8.48 -17.43 11.63
N LEU A 1099 7.54 -18.33 11.90
CA LEU A 1099 6.21 -18.30 11.30
C LEU A 1099 5.43 -17.04 11.68
N ILE A 1100 5.47 -16.66 12.96
CA ILE A 1100 4.84 -15.43 13.48
C ILE A 1100 5.41 -14.21 12.76
N THR A 1101 6.73 -14.05 12.77
CA THR A 1101 7.42 -12.88 12.23
C THR A 1101 7.20 -12.75 10.72
N ASN A 1102 7.33 -13.83 9.95
CA ASN A 1102 7.08 -13.78 8.52
C ASN A 1102 5.63 -13.42 8.18
N THR A 1103 4.66 -13.95 8.95
CA THR A 1103 3.24 -13.65 8.74
C THR A 1103 2.95 -12.19 9.07
N PHE A 1104 3.45 -11.69 10.20
CA PHE A 1104 3.30 -10.29 10.58
C PHE A 1104 3.92 -9.34 9.55
N CYS A 1105 5.18 -9.58 9.16
CA CYS A 1105 5.89 -8.73 8.20
C CYS A 1105 5.19 -8.71 6.83
N TYR A 1106 4.59 -9.82 6.40
CA TYR A 1106 3.79 -9.86 5.19
C TYR A 1106 2.54 -8.98 5.29
N GLU A 1107 1.76 -9.09 6.37
CA GLU A 1107 0.56 -8.27 6.57
C GLU A 1107 0.90 -6.78 6.76
N ALA A 1108 1.98 -6.48 7.48
CA ALA A 1108 2.49 -5.11 7.68
C ALA A 1108 2.92 -4.47 6.35
N ASP A 1109 3.63 -5.20 5.48
CA ASP A 1109 3.99 -4.72 4.14
C ASP A 1109 2.75 -4.34 3.30
N LEU A 1110 1.67 -5.11 3.39
CA LEU A 1110 0.40 -4.78 2.73
C LEU A 1110 -0.23 -3.50 3.29
N ARG A 1111 -0.24 -3.32 4.62
CA ARG A 1111 -0.76 -2.10 5.26
C ARG A 1111 0.07 -0.88 4.89
N ILE A 1112 1.41 -0.97 4.95
CA ILE A 1112 2.32 0.11 4.56
C ILE A 1112 2.08 0.55 3.11
N LYS A 1113 1.97 -0.42 2.19
CA LYS A 1113 1.67 -0.13 0.77
C LYS A 1113 0.29 0.49 0.58
N HIS A 1114 -0.71 0.06 1.36
CA HIS A 1114 -2.03 0.67 1.33
C HIS A 1114 -1.99 2.14 1.76
N GLU A 1115 -1.36 2.44 2.90
CA GLU A 1115 -1.26 3.82 3.40
C GLU A 1115 -0.53 4.73 2.43
N MET A 1116 0.57 4.23 1.83
CA MET A 1116 1.27 4.96 0.78
C MET A 1116 0.40 5.23 -0.45
N GLN A 1117 -0.43 4.26 -0.87
CA GLN A 1117 -1.35 4.47 -1.98
C GLN A 1117 -2.37 5.57 -1.66
N GLN A 1118 -2.90 5.63 -0.43
CA GLN A 1118 -3.83 6.70 -0.04
C GLN A 1118 -3.15 8.08 -0.03
N LEU A 1119 -1.89 8.16 0.42
CA LEU A 1119 -1.09 9.38 0.38
C LEU A 1119 -0.83 9.86 -1.06
N LEU A 1120 -0.54 8.93 -1.98
CA LEU A 1120 -0.27 9.23 -3.38
C LEU A 1120 -1.51 9.76 -4.11
N LYS A 1121 -2.69 9.17 -3.86
CA LYS A 1121 -3.98 9.65 -4.37
C LYS A 1121 -4.27 11.09 -3.92
N GLY A 1122 -3.97 11.40 -2.66
CA GLY A 1122 -4.27 12.70 -2.06
C GLY A 1122 -5.78 12.94 -1.89
N LYS A 1123 -6.12 14.07 -1.27
CA LYS A 1123 -7.49 14.36 -0.76
C LYS A 1123 -8.62 14.27 -1.79
N THR A 1124 -8.33 14.57 -3.06
CA THR A 1124 -9.32 14.61 -4.14
C THR A 1124 -9.63 13.24 -4.73
N GLU A 1125 -8.68 12.30 -4.65
CA GLU A 1125 -8.82 10.95 -5.21
C GLU A 1125 -9.04 9.88 -4.12
N ASN A 1126 -8.75 10.20 -2.86
CA ASN A 1126 -9.07 9.38 -1.70
C ASN A 1126 -10.41 9.84 -1.07
N THR A 1127 -10.75 9.33 0.12
CA THR A 1127 -12.02 9.61 0.79
C THR A 1127 -12.00 10.83 1.71
N ASP A 1128 -10.90 11.57 1.82
CA ASP A 1128 -10.71 12.61 2.85
C ASP A 1128 -11.72 13.75 2.72
N GLU A 1129 -11.92 14.30 1.50
CA GLU A 1129 -12.94 15.34 1.28
C GLU A 1129 -14.36 14.86 1.60
N THR A 1130 -14.63 13.58 1.36
CA THR A 1130 -15.96 13.01 1.61
C THR A 1130 -16.18 12.83 3.11
N ILE A 1131 -15.14 12.40 3.85
CA ILE A 1131 -15.18 12.30 5.31
C ILE A 1131 -15.52 13.66 5.93
N HIS A 1132 -14.88 14.75 5.47
CA HIS A 1132 -15.20 16.10 5.95
C HIS A 1132 -16.66 16.49 5.67
N LYS A 1133 -17.12 16.33 4.43
CA LYS A 1133 -18.50 16.68 4.04
C LYS A 1133 -19.55 15.89 4.84
N ILE A 1134 -19.31 14.60 5.09
CA ILE A 1134 -20.20 13.77 5.91
C ILE A 1134 -20.23 14.29 7.35
N ALA A 1135 -19.05 14.55 7.93
CA ALA A 1135 -18.94 15.04 9.30
C ALA A 1135 -19.58 16.43 9.47
N ASP A 1136 -19.35 17.35 8.55
CA ASP A 1136 -19.92 18.71 8.58
C ASP A 1136 -21.45 18.68 8.62
N LEU A 1137 -22.08 17.77 7.87
CA LEU A 1137 -23.53 17.62 7.88
C LEU A 1137 -24.03 17.02 9.21
N VAL A 1138 -23.31 16.05 9.77
CA VAL A 1138 -23.61 15.49 11.10
C VAL A 1138 -23.50 16.58 12.17
N PHE A 1139 -22.47 17.42 12.14
CA PHE A 1139 -22.28 18.52 13.09
C PHE A 1139 -23.34 19.60 12.95
N LYS A 1140 -23.66 19.99 11.72
CA LYS A 1140 -24.72 20.96 11.43
C LYS A 1140 -26.07 20.51 12.00
N ASN A 1141 -26.37 19.22 11.90
CA ASN A 1141 -27.61 18.64 12.41
C ASN A 1141 -27.52 18.18 13.87
N LYS A 1142 -26.33 18.22 14.48
CA LYS A 1142 -26.05 17.63 15.80
C LYS A 1142 -26.55 16.17 15.92
N GLY A 1143 -26.45 15.40 14.84
CA GLY A 1143 -27.05 14.06 14.77
C GLY A 1143 -26.94 13.38 13.40
N TYR A 1144 -27.49 12.18 13.30
CA TYR A 1144 -27.54 11.43 12.03
C TYR A 1144 -28.43 12.18 11.02
N ALA A 1145 -27.85 12.54 9.88
CA ALA A 1145 -28.45 13.49 8.95
C ALA A 1145 -29.39 12.88 7.91
N ALA A 1146 -29.30 11.58 7.65
CA ALA A 1146 -30.15 10.95 6.65
C ALA A 1146 -31.55 10.70 7.23
N SER A 1147 -32.57 11.02 6.44
CA SER A 1147 -33.95 10.69 6.74
C SER A 1147 -34.15 9.19 6.91
N HIS A 1148 -35.18 8.82 7.65
CA HIS A 1148 -35.54 7.42 7.78
C HIS A 1148 -35.94 6.86 6.39
N PRO A 1149 -35.61 5.60 6.04
CA PRO A 1149 -35.96 5.04 4.72
C PRO A 1149 -37.47 5.02 4.40
N LEU A 1150 -38.34 5.24 5.40
CA LEU A 1150 -39.78 5.33 5.24
C LEU A 1150 -40.30 6.76 4.99
N ASP A 1151 -39.46 7.79 5.13
CA ASP A 1151 -39.87 9.18 4.90
C ASP A 1151 -40.18 9.41 3.42
N ARG A 1152 -41.22 10.20 3.14
CA ARG A 1152 -41.72 10.50 1.79
C ARG A 1152 -41.98 12.00 1.67
N ASN A 1153 -41.63 12.56 0.51
CA ASN A 1153 -42.13 13.86 0.08
C ASN A 1153 -43.27 13.59 -0.90
N TRP A 1154 -44.50 13.94 -0.52
CA TRP A 1154 -45.71 13.82 -1.35
C TRP A 1154 -45.82 14.97 -2.34
#